data_AF-A0A485L299-F1
#
_entry.id   AF-A0A485L299-F1
#
_cell.length_a   1.000
_cell.length_b   1.000
_cell.length_c   1.000
_cell.angle_alpha   90.00
_cell.angle_beta   90.00
_cell.angle_gamma   90.00
#
_symmetry.space_group_name_H-M   'P 1'
#
loop_
_entity.id
_entity.type
_entity.pdbx_description
1 polymer ?
#
loop_
_entity_poly.entity_id
_entity_poly.type
_entity_poly.pdbx_seq_one_letter_code
_entity_poly.pdbx_strand_id
1 'polypeptide(L)'
;MVKVSGASAALAVGSFFIACLGGVDAGAVTTGAPANPNIPGGECVRMFHSKGDVGCYTLNKDAARARLVSITTATEFTQTTLKEDSILIVPDTLFTTENLARLNADLVKGLLIYPTSTSPTFNYESTNPQGKGTVDGVLNPNFGSYAWNPQGRSIMASSLPYPVLEVESEAKAKTLLLDLAHKNQDTPVGSTFGVVYKGAMEYYFGPAKMDSRACLGFKNIYGNRSPKCLPVGGQSAWGVKGDLSSEKPMVVAMAPMDTNAFSHVYAPGGNAGASGLVALLAAADALKSVPSMSLKKNILFAAFQGESYGFVGSRRFLSDLKLKCANPVAAATPFGSSFCASPIKSSLAFTGVSLSNIDTAIAVDQVGVSADNMYLHVNKAASSTEALVTAITKAPSAKGRVKTSSVDGIPPGPLISFLNDQEYGNSSLASVVLSGYDTAFPNAYHSRYDVNTTVTAANVVQAAQVLAEALFASAAAPGTDIPASVQVNATLVANLLACITSDWTCATMAAYSKTAVASMNDYLQFTDDTVPSFMQPVTLYSSVYSDNRMPTIRVNKSAVVADLPGQTWQDSFKLNLYPNAYETFTRAFLATAVSDVDAQPKPCAKTKDCADSGSECVYPGVCVRRSAFFHDAFSPGLKREATYGLYTILNESMPLWTEPNWNTLGTYVFPDPGNTIGYVTLGAGAASLAIGYLLAGRFLGHFRKQKLL
;
A
#
# COMPACT_ATOMS: atom_id res chain seq x y z
N MET A 1 -95.76 1.91 8.42
CA MET A 1 -95.72 0.61 9.13
C MET A 1 -95.84 -0.49 8.09
N VAL A 2 -94.72 -1.06 7.64
CA VAL A 2 -94.38 -2.48 7.36
C VAL A 2 -92.90 -2.43 6.96
N LYS A 3 -92.09 -3.30 7.57
CA LYS A 3 -90.63 -3.21 7.73
C LYS A 3 -90.02 -4.50 7.19
N VAL A 4 -89.18 -4.46 6.14
CA VAL A 4 -88.28 -5.56 5.70
C VAL A 4 -87.09 -4.93 4.95
N SER A 5 -86.02 -4.57 5.67
CA SER A 5 -84.74 -5.29 5.87
C SER A 5 -83.61 -4.80 4.92
N GLY A 6 -82.87 -3.81 5.42
CA GLY A 6 -81.52 -3.53 4.94
C GLY A 6 -80.57 -4.59 5.51
N ALA A 7 -80.09 -5.49 4.66
CA ALA A 7 -79.07 -6.47 5.06
C ALA A 7 -78.13 -6.91 3.92
N SER A 8 -78.37 -6.54 2.66
CA SER A 8 -77.65 -7.16 1.53
C SER A 8 -76.55 -6.32 0.88
N ALA A 9 -76.36 -5.04 1.27
CA ALA A 9 -75.34 -4.19 0.66
C ALA A 9 -74.09 -3.95 1.53
N ALA A 10 -74.18 -4.17 2.86
CA ALA A 10 -73.06 -4.00 3.77
C ALA A 10 -72.21 -5.28 3.94
N LEU A 11 -72.77 -6.47 3.66
CA LEU A 11 -72.02 -7.73 3.79
C LEU A 11 -71.05 -7.99 2.62
N ALA A 12 -71.32 -7.49 1.41
CA ALA A 12 -70.45 -7.76 0.26
C ALA A 12 -69.14 -6.95 0.25
N VAL A 13 -69.10 -5.82 0.98
CA VAL A 13 -67.87 -5.01 1.13
C VAL A 13 -67.06 -5.45 2.37
N GLY A 14 -67.73 -6.02 3.39
CA GLY A 14 -67.07 -6.61 4.55
C GLY A 14 -66.42 -7.98 4.28
N SER A 15 -66.99 -8.80 3.38
CA SER A 15 -66.47 -10.16 3.13
C SER A 15 -65.21 -10.22 2.24
N PHE A 16 -64.88 -9.17 1.49
CA PHE A 16 -63.59 -9.08 0.78
C PHE A 16 -62.46 -8.53 1.67
N PHE A 17 -62.78 -7.91 2.80
CA PHE A 17 -61.80 -7.48 3.80
C PHE A 17 -61.56 -8.52 4.91
N ILE A 18 -62.48 -9.46 5.14
CA ILE A 18 -62.36 -10.47 6.20
C ILE A 18 -61.69 -11.77 5.71
N ALA A 19 -61.68 -12.07 4.41
CA ALA A 19 -60.95 -13.22 3.86
C ALA A 19 -59.42 -13.06 3.83
N CYS A 20 -58.89 -11.88 4.20
CA CYS A 20 -57.45 -11.64 4.40
C CYS A 20 -57.01 -11.61 5.87
N LEU A 21 -57.90 -11.93 6.83
CA LEU A 21 -57.59 -11.93 8.27
C LEU A 21 -57.47 -13.34 8.87
N GLY A 22 -57.50 -14.38 8.04
CA GLY A 22 -57.24 -15.75 8.46
C GLY A 22 -55.74 -16.09 8.41
N GLY A 23 -55.02 -15.77 9.48
CA GLY A 23 -53.81 -16.48 9.91
C GLY A 23 -52.79 -16.84 8.83
N VAL A 24 -52.21 -15.84 8.19
CA VAL A 24 -50.81 -15.95 7.77
C VAL A 24 -50.11 -14.91 8.61
N ASP A 25 -49.16 -15.32 9.44
CA ASP A 25 -48.12 -14.42 9.91
C ASP A 25 -47.42 -13.89 8.66
N ALA A 26 -48.00 -12.84 8.06
CA ALA A 26 -47.30 -11.90 7.23
C ALA A 26 -46.37 -11.19 8.21
N GLY A 27 -45.26 -11.86 8.53
CA GLY A 27 -44.05 -11.16 8.87
C GLY A 27 -43.89 -10.15 7.75
N ALA A 28 -44.21 -8.90 8.06
CA ALA A 28 -43.72 -7.79 7.28
C ALA A 28 -42.21 -8.03 7.24
N VAL A 29 -41.73 -8.57 6.12
CA VAL A 29 -40.34 -8.43 5.75
C VAL A 29 -40.23 -6.94 5.61
N THR A 30 -39.83 -6.29 6.70
CA THR A 30 -39.29 -4.97 6.65
C THR A 30 -38.33 -5.01 5.49
N THR A 31 -38.54 -4.16 4.50
CA THR A 31 -37.49 -3.76 3.56
C THR A 31 -36.46 -2.96 4.37
N GLY A 32 -35.93 -3.54 5.44
CA GLY A 32 -34.57 -3.28 5.85
C GLY A 32 -33.72 -3.79 4.71
N ALA A 33 -32.67 -3.04 4.38
CA ALA A 33 -31.62 -3.52 3.49
C ALA A 33 -31.40 -5.00 3.79
N PRO A 34 -31.50 -5.92 2.80
CA PRO A 34 -31.18 -7.30 3.08
C PRO A 34 -29.82 -7.26 3.74
N ALA A 35 -29.73 -7.85 4.94
CA ALA A 35 -28.47 -8.04 5.64
C ALA A 35 -27.67 -9.05 4.80
N ASN A 36 -27.26 -8.64 3.61
CA ASN A 36 -26.33 -9.35 2.75
C ASN A 36 -25.02 -9.22 3.50
N PRO A 37 -24.51 -10.27 4.16
CA PRO A 37 -23.28 -10.17 4.90
C PRO A 37 -22.20 -9.74 3.92
N ASN A 38 -21.64 -8.55 4.13
CA ASN A 38 -20.39 -8.17 3.52
C ASN A 38 -19.36 -9.20 3.99
N ILE A 39 -18.69 -9.87 3.07
CA ILE A 39 -17.69 -10.88 3.40
C ILE A 39 -16.42 -10.15 3.84
N PRO A 40 -16.02 -10.22 5.12
CA PRO A 40 -14.80 -9.56 5.54
C PRO A 40 -13.60 -10.28 4.91
N GLY A 41 -12.68 -9.49 4.38
CA GLY A 41 -11.54 -10.01 3.65
C GLY A 41 -10.67 -8.91 3.08
N GLY A 42 -9.63 -9.30 2.37
CA GLY A 42 -8.71 -8.44 1.65
C GLY A 42 -8.90 -8.54 0.15
N GLU A 43 -9.03 -7.38 -0.50
CA GLU A 43 -9.29 -7.27 -1.93
C GLU A 43 -8.01 -7.46 -2.77
N CYS A 44 -8.08 -8.28 -3.81
CA CYS A 44 -7.10 -8.25 -4.88
C CYS A 44 -7.39 -7.07 -5.82
N VAL A 45 -6.47 -6.12 -5.87
CA VAL A 45 -6.57 -4.92 -6.69
C VAL A 45 -5.84 -5.10 -8.01
N ARG A 46 -6.43 -4.63 -9.11
CA ARG A 46 -5.75 -4.58 -10.40
C ARG A 46 -4.73 -3.44 -10.43
N MET A 47 -3.50 -3.74 -10.81
CA MET A 47 -2.44 -2.77 -11.01
C MET A 47 -2.05 -2.74 -12.48
N PHE A 48 -1.88 -1.56 -13.06
CA PHE A 48 -1.36 -1.43 -14.41
C PHE A 48 0.16 -1.26 -14.38
N HIS A 49 0.81 -1.83 -15.38
CA HIS A 49 2.22 -1.58 -15.65
C HIS A 49 2.48 -1.25 -17.12
N SER A 50 3.74 -0.95 -17.47
CA SER A 50 4.13 -0.58 -18.84
C SER A 50 3.98 -1.69 -19.90
N LYS A 51 3.60 -2.91 -19.53
CA LYS A 51 3.42 -4.04 -20.47
C LYS A 51 2.02 -4.65 -20.43
N GLY A 52 1.10 -4.09 -19.62
CA GLY A 52 -0.21 -4.66 -19.37
C GLY A 52 -0.65 -4.40 -17.94
N ASP A 53 -1.15 -5.44 -17.29
CA ASP A 53 -1.71 -5.37 -15.95
C ASP A 53 -1.50 -6.68 -15.17
N VAL A 54 -1.62 -6.58 -13.85
CA VAL A 54 -1.62 -7.69 -12.90
C VAL A 54 -2.75 -7.50 -11.89
N GLY A 55 -3.04 -8.52 -11.11
CA GLY A 55 -4.11 -8.50 -10.11
C GLY A 55 -5.46 -8.90 -10.70
N CYS A 56 -6.55 -8.50 -10.05
CA CYS A 56 -7.87 -9.08 -10.26
C CYS A 56 -8.89 -8.00 -10.62
N TYR A 57 -9.86 -8.32 -11.49
CA TYR A 57 -10.89 -7.35 -11.88
C TYR A 57 -12.17 -8.00 -12.41
N THR A 58 -13.28 -7.28 -12.33
CA THR A 58 -14.49 -7.62 -13.08
C THR A 58 -14.44 -7.01 -14.49
N LEU A 59 -14.96 -7.74 -15.48
CA LEU A 59 -15.00 -7.29 -16.88
C LEU A 59 -15.97 -6.13 -17.12
N ASN A 60 -16.98 -5.97 -16.26
CA ASN A 60 -17.98 -4.92 -16.34
C ASN A 60 -18.26 -4.31 -14.96
N LYS A 61 -19.07 -3.25 -14.95
CA LYS A 61 -19.46 -2.52 -13.74
C LYS A 61 -20.62 -3.18 -12.97
N ASP A 62 -21.30 -4.17 -13.54
CA ASP A 62 -22.59 -4.69 -13.04
C ASP A 62 -22.45 -5.73 -11.91
N ALA A 63 -21.30 -5.76 -11.24
CA ALA A 63 -20.85 -6.81 -10.32
C ALA A 63 -20.79 -8.19 -10.99
N ALA A 64 -19.80 -9.00 -10.63
CA ALA A 64 -19.81 -10.40 -11.00
C ALA A 64 -20.79 -11.14 -10.08
N ARG A 65 -21.93 -11.61 -10.63
CA ARG A 65 -22.98 -12.31 -9.89
C ARG A 65 -23.09 -13.76 -10.35
N ALA A 66 -22.88 -14.70 -9.44
CA ALA A 66 -22.78 -16.10 -9.80
C ALA A 66 -23.07 -17.04 -8.62
N ARG A 67 -23.34 -18.30 -8.94
CA ARG A 67 -23.60 -19.37 -7.97
C ARG A 67 -22.37 -19.63 -7.11
N LEU A 68 -22.56 -19.84 -5.80
CA LEU A 68 -21.48 -20.29 -4.92
C LEU A 68 -21.19 -21.78 -5.13
N VAL A 69 -19.92 -22.11 -5.34
CA VAL A 69 -19.40 -23.48 -5.47
C VAL A 69 -18.17 -23.64 -4.56
N SER A 70 -18.19 -24.62 -3.67
CA SER A 70 -17.05 -24.94 -2.80
C SER A 70 -16.15 -25.99 -3.45
N ILE A 71 -14.84 -25.74 -3.44
CA ILE A 71 -13.81 -26.72 -3.82
C ILE A 71 -12.81 -26.76 -2.67
N THR A 72 -12.88 -27.80 -1.85
CA THR A 72 -12.17 -27.90 -0.57
C THR A 72 -10.98 -28.86 -0.62
N THR A 73 -10.93 -29.76 -1.60
CA THR A 73 -9.86 -30.76 -1.76
C THR A 73 -9.22 -30.72 -3.14
N ALA A 74 -7.98 -31.20 -3.25
CA ALA A 74 -7.30 -31.35 -4.54
C ALA A 74 -8.07 -32.29 -5.49
N THR A 75 -8.65 -33.36 -4.95
CA THR A 75 -9.49 -34.29 -5.72
C THR A 75 -10.71 -33.59 -6.29
N GLU A 76 -11.44 -32.83 -5.47
CA GLU A 76 -12.57 -32.01 -5.93
C GLU A 76 -12.13 -31.03 -7.02
N PHE A 77 -10.98 -30.38 -6.86
CA PHE A 77 -10.47 -29.45 -7.85
C PHE A 77 -10.27 -30.11 -9.22
N THR A 78 -9.74 -31.34 -9.26
CA THR A 78 -9.54 -32.08 -10.52
C THR A 78 -10.82 -32.65 -11.13
N GLN A 79 -11.85 -32.93 -10.33
CA GLN A 79 -13.10 -33.53 -10.78
C GLN A 79 -14.19 -32.49 -11.10
N THR A 80 -14.06 -31.27 -10.58
CA THR A 80 -15.05 -30.22 -10.74
C THR A 80 -15.11 -29.75 -12.19
N THR A 81 -16.27 -29.93 -12.83
CA THR A 81 -16.60 -29.32 -14.12
C THR A 81 -17.69 -28.28 -13.91
N LEU A 82 -17.37 -27.00 -14.15
CA LEU A 82 -18.34 -25.92 -14.02
C LEU A 82 -19.38 -26.01 -15.13
N LYS A 83 -20.66 -25.87 -14.76
CA LYS A 83 -21.81 -25.98 -15.67
C LYS A 83 -22.52 -24.64 -15.91
N GLU A 84 -22.25 -23.65 -15.06
CA GLU A 84 -22.79 -22.30 -15.12
C GLU A 84 -21.81 -21.31 -14.46
N ASP A 85 -22.08 -20.03 -14.61
CA ASP A 85 -21.33 -18.94 -13.98
C ASP A 85 -21.23 -19.16 -12.45
N SER A 86 -19.99 -19.28 -11.96
CA SER A 86 -19.68 -19.71 -10.59
C SER A 86 -18.68 -18.78 -9.90
N ILE A 87 -18.91 -18.52 -8.62
CA ILE A 87 -17.92 -17.98 -7.68
C ILE A 87 -17.42 -19.14 -6.84
N LEU A 88 -16.10 -19.38 -6.89
CA LEU A 88 -15.49 -20.53 -6.24
C LEU A 88 -14.97 -20.16 -4.86
N ILE A 89 -15.21 -21.02 -3.87
CA ILE A 89 -14.68 -20.92 -2.53
C ILE A 89 -13.58 -21.96 -2.39
N VAL A 90 -12.34 -21.52 -2.18
CA VAL A 90 -11.14 -22.36 -2.31
C VAL A 90 -10.19 -22.10 -1.12
N PRO A 91 -9.59 -23.12 -0.50
CA PRO A 91 -8.54 -22.93 0.47
C PRO A 91 -7.26 -22.37 -0.18
N ASP A 92 -6.53 -21.51 0.54
CA ASP A 92 -5.27 -20.89 0.07
C ASP A 92 -4.21 -21.91 -0.40
N THR A 93 -4.16 -23.08 0.23
CA THR A 93 -3.29 -24.19 -0.18
C THR A 93 -3.51 -24.65 -1.62
N LEU A 94 -4.73 -24.54 -2.16
CA LEU A 94 -5.09 -24.91 -3.53
C LEU A 94 -5.04 -23.73 -4.50
N PHE A 95 -4.81 -22.50 -4.03
CA PHE A 95 -4.69 -21.33 -4.90
C PHE A 95 -3.31 -21.30 -5.57
N THR A 96 -3.20 -21.96 -6.72
CA THR A 96 -1.97 -22.08 -7.55
C THR A 96 -2.29 -21.80 -9.02
N THR A 97 -1.29 -21.34 -9.77
CA THR A 97 -1.41 -21.13 -11.22
C THR A 97 -1.81 -22.41 -11.97
N GLU A 98 -1.27 -23.56 -11.56
CA GLU A 98 -1.63 -24.87 -12.13
C GLU A 98 -3.10 -25.22 -11.91
N ASN A 99 -3.62 -24.99 -10.71
CA ASN A 99 -5.02 -25.25 -10.42
C ASN A 99 -5.92 -24.27 -11.18
N LEU A 100 -5.62 -22.98 -11.19
CA LEU A 100 -6.40 -21.99 -11.94
C LEU A 100 -6.47 -22.30 -13.43
N ALA A 101 -5.38 -22.79 -14.03
CA ALA A 101 -5.34 -23.17 -15.45
C ALA A 101 -6.26 -24.34 -15.81
N ARG A 102 -6.72 -25.14 -14.83
CA ARG A 102 -7.68 -26.24 -15.04
C ARG A 102 -9.13 -25.77 -15.08
N LEU A 103 -9.42 -24.57 -14.58
CA LEU A 103 -10.77 -24.03 -14.54
C LEU A 103 -11.18 -23.43 -15.89
N ASN A 104 -12.45 -23.56 -16.26
CA ASN A 104 -12.99 -22.85 -17.40
C ASN A 104 -13.16 -21.36 -17.05
N ALA A 105 -12.22 -20.52 -17.51
CA ALA A 105 -12.19 -19.10 -17.23
C ALA A 105 -13.47 -18.34 -17.64
N ASP A 106 -14.21 -18.83 -18.64
CA ASP A 106 -15.48 -18.21 -19.06
C ASP A 106 -16.58 -18.34 -18.01
N LEU A 107 -16.54 -19.42 -17.22
CA LEU A 107 -17.52 -19.73 -16.18
C LEU A 107 -17.08 -19.29 -14.78
N VAL A 108 -15.81 -18.93 -14.58
CA VAL A 108 -15.32 -18.37 -13.31
C VAL A 108 -15.65 -16.88 -13.26
N LYS A 109 -16.49 -16.49 -12.30
CA LYS A 109 -16.89 -15.09 -12.07
C LYS A 109 -16.25 -14.49 -10.84
N GLY A 110 -15.58 -15.28 -10.01
CA GLY A 110 -14.82 -14.79 -8.87
C GLY A 110 -14.28 -15.93 -8.00
N LEU A 111 -13.30 -15.61 -7.16
CA LEU A 111 -12.72 -16.53 -6.19
C LEU A 111 -12.77 -15.95 -4.78
N LEU A 112 -13.12 -16.78 -3.82
CA LEU A 112 -13.09 -16.49 -2.39
C LEU A 112 -12.07 -17.43 -1.76
N ILE A 113 -10.89 -16.90 -1.45
CA ILE A 113 -9.75 -17.68 -0.96
C ILE A 113 -9.70 -17.57 0.55
N TYR A 114 -9.75 -18.70 1.27
CA TYR A 114 -9.69 -18.68 2.74
C TYR A 114 -8.42 -19.33 3.28
N PRO A 115 -7.84 -18.77 4.36
CA PRO A 115 -6.61 -19.31 4.93
C PRO A 115 -6.89 -20.64 5.65
N THR A 116 -6.02 -21.65 5.47
CA THR A 116 -6.11 -22.92 6.21
C THR A 116 -5.01 -23.13 7.24
N SER A 117 -4.03 -22.24 7.30
CA SER A 117 -2.90 -22.31 8.24
C SER A 117 -2.46 -20.92 8.65
N THR A 118 -1.91 -20.79 9.86
CA THR A 118 -1.25 -19.56 10.33
C THR A 118 0.26 -19.56 10.03
N SER A 119 0.80 -20.68 9.58
CA SER A 119 2.22 -20.85 9.20
C SER A 119 2.29 -21.25 7.73
N PRO A 120 2.52 -20.29 6.81
CA PRO A 120 2.53 -20.58 5.39
C PRO A 120 3.82 -21.31 4.98
N THR A 121 3.70 -22.21 4.00
CA THR A 121 4.82 -22.84 3.29
C THR A 121 5.01 -22.25 1.89
N PHE A 122 4.22 -21.25 1.52
CA PHE A 122 4.21 -20.62 0.21
C PHE A 122 3.82 -19.14 0.35
N ASN A 123 4.07 -18.37 -0.70
CA ASN A 123 3.50 -17.04 -0.88
C ASN A 123 3.10 -16.85 -2.35
N TYR A 124 2.39 -15.77 -2.64
CA TYR A 124 1.85 -15.50 -3.98
C TYR A 124 2.78 -14.71 -4.88
N GLU A 125 3.94 -14.31 -4.37
CA GLU A 125 4.93 -13.54 -5.11
C GLU A 125 5.68 -14.41 -6.13
N SER A 126 6.36 -13.77 -7.09
CA SER A 126 7.27 -14.40 -8.05
C SER A 126 8.38 -15.18 -7.38
N THR A 127 8.88 -16.21 -8.05
CA THR A 127 10.12 -16.92 -7.63
C THR A 127 11.37 -16.05 -7.74
N ASN A 128 11.33 -15.06 -8.64
CA ASN A 128 12.38 -14.06 -8.86
C ASN A 128 11.75 -12.66 -8.67
N PRO A 129 11.43 -12.23 -7.43
CA PRO A 129 10.81 -10.93 -7.18
C PRO A 129 11.63 -9.80 -7.81
N GLN A 130 10.97 -8.93 -8.58
CA GLN A 130 11.57 -7.82 -9.32
C GLN A 130 12.77 -8.20 -10.22
N GLY A 131 12.89 -9.49 -10.55
CA GLY A 131 13.93 -10.07 -11.38
C GLY A 131 13.40 -10.55 -12.73
N LYS A 132 14.11 -11.52 -13.30
CA LYS A 132 13.81 -12.12 -14.60
C LYS A 132 12.36 -12.64 -14.64
N GLY A 133 11.65 -12.28 -15.70
CA GLY A 133 10.25 -12.66 -15.90
C GLY A 133 9.23 -11.69 -15.29
N THR A 134 9.67 -10.72 -14.47
CA THR A 134 8.81 -9.64 -13.97
C THR A 134 8.93 -8.39 -14.84
N VAL A 135 8.00 -7.44 -14.70
CA VAL A 135 8.12 -6.14 -15.40
C VAL A 135 9.34 -5.35 -14.92
N ASP A 136 9.69 -5.47 -13.64
CA ASP A 136 10.82 -4.77 -13.01
C ASP A 136 12.18 -5.38 -13.34
N GLY A 137 12.23 -6.59 -13.91
CA GLY A 137 13.48 -7.30 -14.17
C GLY A 137 14.49 -6.55 -15.04
N VAL A 138 14.04 -5.59 -15.85
CA VAL A 138 14.94 -4.71 -16.64
C VAL A 138 15.77 -3.76 -15.76
N LEU A 139 15.34 -3.50 -14.53
CA LEU A 139 16.03 -2.66 -13.55
C LEU A 139 17.07 -3.44 -12.74
N ASN A 140 17.06 -4.77 -12.81
CA ASN A 140 18.01 -5.65 -12.13
C ASN A 140 18.73 -6.57 -13.15
N PRO A 141 19.50 -6.00 -14.10
CA PRO A 141 20.10 -6.78 -15.17
C PRO A 141 21.16 -7.78 -14.67
N ASN A 142 21.83 -7.48 -13.56
CA ASN A 142 22.97 -8.26 -13.07
C ASN A 142 22.56 -9.38 -12.10
N PHE A 143 21.62 -9.11 -11.19
CA PHE A 143 21.28 -10.03 -10.10
C PHE A 143 19.87 -10.62 -10.24
N GLY A 144 19.07 -10.13 -11.18
CA GLY A 144 17.65 -10.49 -11.32
C GLY A 144 17.38 -11.95 -11.71
N SER A 145 18.39 -12.75 -12.04
CA SER A 145 18.21 -14.17 -12.40
C SER A 145 18.21 -15.12 -11.19
N TYR A 146 18.57 -14.66 -10.00
CA TYR A 146 18.60 -15.50 -8.80
C TYR A 146 17.21 -15.63 -8.18
N ALA A 147 16.80 -16.86 -7.88
CA ALA A 147 15.50 -17.18 -7.32
C ALA A 147 15.48 -16.98 -5.80
N TRP A 148 15.43 -15.72 -5.35
CA TRP A 148 15.39 -15.37 -3.93
C TRP A 148 14.14 -15.91 -3.20
N ASN A 149 13.07 -16.24 -3.92
CA ASN A 149 11.81 -16.71 -3.34
C ASN A 149 11.38 -18.06 -3.92
N PRO A 150 12.08 -19.17 -3.65
CA PRO A 150 11.78 -20.47 -4.26
C PRO A 150 10.38 -21.01 -3.93
N GLN A 151 9.74 -20.49 -2.88
CA GLN A 151 8.37 -20.86 -2.47
C GLN A 151 7.28 -19.98 -3.11
N GLY A 152 7.65 -19.02 -3.95
CA GLY A 152 6.73 -18.10 -4.63
C GLY A 152 5.89 -18.80 -5.70
N ARG A 153 4.59 -18.53 -5.71
CA ARG A 153 3.62 -19.09 -6.67
C ARG A 153 3.39 -18.22 -7.91
N SER A 154 3.98 -17.04 -7.98
CA SER A 154 3.86 -16.09 -9.12
C SER A 154 2.43 -15.67 -9.48
N ILE A 155 1.50 -15.75 -8.53
CA ILE A 155 0.09 -15.37 -8.75
C ILE A 155 -0.06 -13.85 -8.74
N MET A 156 0.69 -13.14 -7.90
CA MET A 156 0.68 -11.66 -7.86
C MET A 156 1.16 -11.03 -9.17
N ALA A 157 1.95 -11.77 -9.96
CA ALA A 157 2.40 -11.35 -11.30
C ALA A 157 1.39 -11.68 -12.42
N SER A 158 0.25 -12.28 -12.10
CA SER A 158 -0.76 -12.70 -13.07
C SER A 158 -1.91 -11.69 -13.17
N SER A 159 -2.50 -11.57 -14.37
CA SER A 159 -3.76 -10.85 -14.60
C SER A 159 -4.92 -11.84 -14.55
N LEU A 160 -5.80 -11.70 -13.56
CA LEU A 160 -6.97 -12.55 -13.36
C LEU A 160 -8.24 -11.80 -13.82
N PRO A 161 -8.93 -12.26 -14.90
CA PRO A 161 -10.10 -11.58 -15.46
C PRO A 161 -11.39 -11.81 -14.65
N TYR A 162 -11.24 -12.01 -13.35
CA TYR A 162 -12.30 -12.14 -12.35
C TYR A 162 -11.75 -11.64 -11.00
N PRO A 163 -12.63 -11.14 -10.11
CA PRO A 163 -12.24 -10.70 -8.77
C PRO A 163 -11.80 -11.86 -7.88
N VAL A 164 -10.88 -11.56 -6.97
CA VAL A 164 -10.44 -12.47 -5.91
C VAL A 164 -10.49 -11.74 -4.59
N LEU A 165 -11.07 -12.38 -3.58
CA LEU A 165 -11.08 -11.88 -2.19
C LEU A 165 -10.39 -12.91 -1.29
N GLU A 166 -9.41 -12.46 -0.51
CA GLU A 166 -8.85 -13.23 0.59
C GLU A 166 -9.77 -13.10 1.82
N VAL A 167 -10.54 -14.14 2.13
CA VAL A 167 -11.44 -14.17 3.28
C VAL A 167 -10.64 -14.02 4.57
N GLU A 168 -11.19 -13.28 5.52
CA GLU A 168 -10.52 -12.95 6.79
C GLU A 168 -10.00 -14.19 7.54
N SER A 169 -10.82 -15.24 7.65
CA SER A 169 -10.46 -16.48 8.35
C SER A 169 -11.24 -17.68 7.83
N GLU A 170 -10.75 -18.89 8.13
CA GLU A 170 -11.47 -20.14 7.88
C GLU A 170 -12.84 -20.18 8.55
N ALA A 171 -12.96 -19.64 9.77
CA ALA A 171 -14.23 -19.59 10.49
C ALA A 171 -15.27 -18.72 9.77
N LYS A 172 -14.85 -17.58 9.20
CA LYS A 172 -15.72 -16.73 8.37
C LYS A 172 -16.08 -17.41 7.06
N ALA A 173 -15.13 -18.09 6.42
CA ALA A 173 -15.40 -18.87 5.22
C ALA A 173 -16.43 -19.98 5.49
N LYS A 174 -16.31 -20.70 6.59
CA LYS A 174 -17.26 -21.76 6.98
C LYS A 174 -18.68 -21.20 7.17
N THR A 175 -18.81 -20.20 8.04
CA THR A 175 -20.12 -19.67 8.47
C THR A 175 -20.82 -18.82 7.43
N LEU A 176 -20.07 -18.11 6.57
CA LEU A 176 -20.65 -17.17 5.59
C LEU A 176 -20.65 -17.72 4.16
N LEU A 177 -19.85 -18.74 3.83
CA LEU A 177 -19.66 -19.20 2.45
C LEU A 177 -19.90 -20.72 2.29
N LEU A 178 -19.13 -21.56 2.97
CA LEU A 178 -19.14 -23.02 2.75
C LEU A 178 -20.50 -23.65 3.06
N ASP A 179 -21.11 -23.29 4.19
CA ASP A 179 -22.43 -23.80 4.57
C ASP A 179 -23.52 -23.41 3.54
N LEU A 180 -23.37 -22.24 2.88
CA LEU A 180 -24.29 -21.78 1.85
C LEU A 180 -24.02 -22.46 0.49
N ALA A 181 -22.76 -22.66 0.14
CA ALA A 181 -22.36 -23.40 -1.05
C ALA A 181 -22.78 -24.88 -0.98
N HIS A 182 -22.74 -25.51 0.21
CA HIS A 182 -23.24 -26.87 0.40
C HIS A 182 -24.74 -26.98 0.11
N LYS A 183 -25.55 -25.99 0.50
CA LYS A 183 -26.99 -25.96 0.18
C LYS A 183 -27.26 -25.88 -1.33
N ASN A 184 -26.30 -25.40 -2.11
CA ASN A 184 -26.40 -25.41 -3.57
C ASN A 184 -26.17 -26.81 -4.17
N GLN A 185 -25.55 -27.77 -3.47
CA GLN A 185 -25.21 -29.07 -4.10
C GLN A 185 -26.43 -29.85 -4.59
N ASP A 186 -27.54 -29.75 -3.84
CA ASP A 186 -28.79 -30.46 -4.16
C ASP A 186 -29.69 -29.71 -5.16
N THR A 187 -29.32 -28.50 -5.57
CA THR A 187 -30.15 -27.67 -6.47
C THR A 187 -29.65 -27.77 -7.91
N PRO A 188 -30.41 -28.33 -8.87
CA PRO A 188 -29.96 -28.45 -10.26
C PRO A 188 -29.64 -27.09 -10.91
N VAL A 189 -28.73 -27.10 -11.88
CA VAL A 189 -28.44 -25.95 -12.75
C VAL A 189 -29.70 -25.58 -13.51
N GLY A 190 -30.04 -24.29 -13.56
CA GLY A 190 -31.24 -23.80 -14.25
C GLY A 190 -32.55 -24.15 -13.54
N SER A 191 -32.52 -24.56 -12.27
CA SER A 191 -33.75 -24.79 -11.51
C SER A 191 -34.60 -23.52 -11.44
N THR A 192 -35.87 -23.62 -11.85
CA THR A 192 -36.84 -22.51 -11.79
C THR A 192 -37.56 -22.42 -10.44
N PHE A 193 -37.32 -23.39 -9.55
CA PHE A 193 -37.88 -23.51 -8.21
C PHE A 193 -36.78 -23.87 -7.20
N GLY A 194 -36.81 -23.26 -6.02
CA GLY A 194 -35.76 -23.41 -5.00
C GLY A 194 -34.84 -22.20 -4.91
N VAL A 195 -34.19 -22.03 -3.77
CA VAL A 195 -33.28 -20.91 -3.49
C VAL A 195 -31.86 -21.32 -3.85
N VAL A 196 -31.20 -20.55 -4.73
CA VAL A 196 -29.77 -20.70 -5.03
C VAL A 196 -29.00 -19.61 -4.31
N TYR A 197 -27.97 -19.96 -3.55
CA TYR A 197 -27.10 -18.97 -2.93
C TYR A 197 -26.06 -18.47 -3.94
N LYS A 198 -26.04 -17.14 -4.14
CA LYS A 198 -25.15 -16.47 -5.08
C LYS A 198 -24.24 -15.47 -4.36
N GLY A 199 -23.07 -15.24 -4.94
CA GLY A 199 -22.20 -14.13 -4.59
C GLY A 199 -22.37 -12.98 -5.59
N ALA A 200 -22.13 -11.74 -5.13
CA ALA A 200 -21.90 -10.56 -5.94
C ALA A 200 -20.55 -9.95 -5.58
N MET A 201 -19.68 -9.74 -6.56
CA MET A 201 -18.36 -9.16 -6.37
C MET A 201 -18.20 -7.89 -7.23
N GLU A 202 -18.02 -6.74 -6.59
CA GLU A 202 -17.92 -5.42 -7.23
C GLU A 202 -16.46 -4.95 -7.25
N TYR A 203 -15.72 -5.24 -8.33
CA TYR A 203 -14.27 -4.96 -8.42
C TYR A 203 -13.89 -4.47 -9.83
N TYR A 204 -14.58 -3.44 -10.30
CA TYR A 204 -14.31 -2.89 -11.62
C TYR A 204 -13.16 -1.88 -11.58
N PHE A 205 -12.04 -2.27 -12.19
CA PHE A 205 -10.82 -1.46 -12.24
C PHE A 205 -10.50 -0.91 -13.63
N GLY A 206 -11.45 -1.01 -14.57
CA GLY A 206 -11.28 -0.57 -15.95
C GLY A 206 -11.51 -1.69 -16.97
N PRO A 207 -11.43 -1.38 -18.27
CA PRO A 207 -11.71 -2.32 -19.34
C PRO A 207 -10.64 -3.44 -19.40
N ALA A 208 -10.97 -4.54 -20.08
CA ALA A 208 -10.11 -5.73 -20.13
C ALA A 208 -8.69 -5.45 -20.64
N LYS A 209 -8.52 -4.59 -21.64
CA LYS A 209 -7.20 -4.19 -22.15
C LYS A 209 -6.84 -2.79 -21.65
N MET A 210 -5.94 -2.72 -20.69
CA MET A 210 -5.43 -1.46 -20.14
C MET A 210 -3.98 -1.64 -19.69
N ASP A 211 -3.19 -0.58 -19.82
CA ASP A 211 -1.82 -0.49 -19.32
C ASP A 211 -1.59 0.91 -18.74
N SER A 212 -0.43 1.15 -18.11
CA SER A 212 -0.15 2.47 -17.51
C SER A 212 -0.13 3.59 -18.54
N ARG A 213 0.28 3.33 -19.79
CA ARG A 213 0.34 4.35 -20.84
C ARG A 213 -1.06 4.79 -21.25
N ALA A 214 -1.93 3.84 -21.60
CA ALA A 214 -3.31 4.08 -21.98
C ALA A 214 -4.08 4.73 -20.83
N CYS A 215 -3.80 4.31 -19.60
CA CYS A 215 -4.48 4.83 -18.43
C CYS A 215 -4.09 6.28 -18.08
N LEU A 216 -2.78 6.61 -18.08
CA LEU A 216 -2.29 7.99 -17.88
C LEU A 216 -2.58 8.90 -19.08
N GLY A 217 -2.71 8.32 -20.27
CA GLY A 217 -3.04 9.00 -21.52
C GLY A 217 -4.55 9.18 -21.76
N PHE A 218 -5.40 8.62 -20.90
CA PHE A 218 -6.84 8.58 -21.13
C PHE A 218 -7.45 9.96 -21.39
N LYS A 219 -8.32 10.05 -22.41
CA LYS A 219 -9.07 11.26 -22.76
C LYS A 219 -10.57 11.02 -22.55
N ASN A 220 -11.26 12.02 -22.01
CA ASN A 220 -12.71 11.97 -21.85
C ASN A 220 -13.44 12.20 -23.19
N ILE A 221 -14.77 12.14 -23.17
CA ILE A 221 -15.61 12.32 -24.36
C ILE A 221 -15.47 13.69 -25.05
N TYR A 222 -14.89 14.68 -24.36
CA TYR A 222 -14.62 16.00 -24.89
C TYR A 222 -13.19 16.13 -25.46
N GLY A 223 -12.42 15.05 -25.48
CA GLY A 223 -11.03 15.04 -25.95
C GLY A 223 -10.00 15.56 -24.94
N ASN A 224 -10.43 15.92 -23.73
CA ASN A 224 -9.55 16.42 -22.67
C ASN A 224 -8.88 15.28 -21.91
N ARG A 225 -7.61 15.43 -21.56
CA ARG A 225 -6.89 14.45 -20.72
C ARG A 225 -7.57 14.33 -19.36
N SER A 226 -7.86 13.09 -18.98
CA SER A 226 -8.49 12.72 -17.72
C SER A 226 -7.98 11.33 -17.30
N PRO A 227 -6.73 11.21 -16.82
CA PRO A 227 -6.17 9.94 -16.36
C PRO A 227 -7.14 9.15 -15.47
N LYS A 228 -7.13 7.83 -15.62
CA LYS A 228 -7.98 6.91 -14.82
C LYS A 228 -7.21 6.09 -13.80
N CYS A 229 -5.97 6.48 -13.55
CA CYS A 229 -5.05 5.91 -12.57
C CYS A 229 -4.07 6.98 -12.11
N LEU A 230 -3.36 6.65 -11.04
CA LEU A 230 -2.29 7.45 -10.48
C LEU A 230 -1.01 6.61 -10.35
N PRO A 231 0.18 7.21 -10.46
CA PRO A 231 1.43 6.50 -10.22
C PRO A 231 1.50 5.94 -8.80
N VAL A 232 2.01 4.71 -8.66
CA VAL A 232 2.31 4.12 -7.35
C VAL A 232 3.50 4.82 -6.73
N GLY A 233 3.43 5.08 -5.42
CA GLY A 233 4.51 5.69 -4.66
C GLY A 233 4.04 6.64 -3.55
N GLY A 234 4.91 7.56 -3.15
CA GLY A 234 4.70 8.41 -1.97
C GLY A 234 5.88 9.33 -1.66
N GLN A 235 6.22 9.44 -0.39
CA GLN A 235 7.37 10.21 0.10
C GLN A 235 8.37 9.27 0.79
N SER A 236 9.57 9.19 0.24
CA SER A 236 10.74 8.66 0.95
C SER A 236 11.20 9.66 2.01
N ALA A 237 11.95 9.18 3.00
CA ALA A 237 12.55 10.01 4.03
C ALA A 237 14.06 9.74 4.08
N TRP A 238 14.85 10.80 4.15
CA TRP A 238 16.29 10.67 4.28
C TRP A 238 16.85 11.73 5.23
N GLY A 239 18.01 11.46 5.82
CA GLY A 239 18.70 12.41 6.68
C GLY A 239 20.19 12.17 6.73
N VAL A 240 20.93 13.20 7.11
CA VAL A 240 22.40 13.18 7.08
C VAL A 240 22.95 13.58 8.42
N LYS A 241 23.79 12.70 8.97
CA LYS A 241 24.67 13.02 10.09
C LYS A 241 25.99 13.54 9.53
N GLY A 242 26.16 14.86 9.60
CA GLY A 242 27.23 15.56 8.89
C GLY A 242 26.79 16.90 8.35
N ASP A 243 27.64 17.50 7.53
CA ASP A 243 27.32 18.76 6.86
C ASP A 243 27.37 18.61 5.34
N LEU A 244 26.21 18.79 4.72
CA LEU A 244 26.03 18.77 3.26
C LEU A 244 26.66 19.98 2.56
N SER A 245 27.05 21.01 3.30
CA SER A 245 27.79 22.14 2.72
C SER A 245 29.26 21.80 2.43
N SER A 246 29.78 20.71 3.02
CA SER A 246 31.14 20.23 2.83
C SER A 246 31.18 19.07 1.84
N GLU A 247 32.10 19.08 0.88
CA GLU A 247 32.34 17.97 -0.06
C GLU A 247 33.05 16.77 0.59
N LYS A 248 32.55 16.33 1.75
CA LYS A 248 33.05 15.12 2.41
C LYS A 248 32.53 13.87 1.69
N PRO A 249 33.32 12.79 1.60
CA PRO A 249 32.80 11.49 1.21
C PRO A 249 31.66 11.05 2.13
N MET A 250 30.82 10.15 1.64
CA MET A 250 29.59 9.72 2.30
C MET A 250 29.52 8.20 2.43
N VAL A 251 29.03 7.74 3.57
CA VAL A 251 28.59 6.36 3.77
C VAL A 251 27.06 6.37 3.79
N VAL A 252 26.43 5.51 3.00
CA VAL A 252 24.97 5.45 2.90
C VAL A 252 24.44 4.21 3.61
N ALA A 253 23.46 4.38 4.48
CA ALA A 253 22.63 3.31 5.03
C ALA A 253 21.22 3.43 4.45
N MET A 254 20.63 2.34 3.98
CA MET A 254 19.31 2.37 3.36
C MET A 254 18.42 1.17 3.71
N ALA A 255 17.10 1.39 3.71
CA ALA A 255 16.10 0.35 3.86
C ALA A 255 14.82 0.71 3.10
N PRO A 256 14.04 -0.27 2.61
CA PRO A 256 12.70 -0.02 2.10
C PRO A 256 11.74 0.36 3.25
N MET A 257 10.73 1.15 2.93
CA MET A 257 9.64 1.51 3.84
C MET A 257 8.38 0.68 3.57
N ASP A 258 8.17 0.26 2.33
CA ASP A 258 6.99 -0.48 1.90
C ASP A 258 7.17 -1.99 1.91
N THR A 259 6.04 -2.66 1.71
CA THR A 259 5.96 -4.07 1.37
C THR A 259 4.92 -4.26 0.26
N ASN A 260 4.77 -5.50 -0.19
CA ASN A 260 3.67 -5.92 -1.04
C ASN A 260 2.89 -7.09 -0.41
N ALA A 261 1.70 -7.35 -0.92
CA ALA A 261 0.95 -8.58 -0.71
C ALA A 261 -0.11 -8.72 -1.80
N PHE A 262 -0.73 -9.90 -1.88
CA PHE A 262 -1.81 -10.13 -2.84
C PHE A 262 -3.02 -9.20 -2.62
N SER A 263 -3.29 -8.84 -1.36
CA SER A 263 -4.23 -7.78 -0.98
C SER A 263 -3.49 -6.61 -0.32
N HIS A 264 -3.82 -5.39 -0.75
CA HIS A 264 -3.23 -4.17 -0.17
C HIS A 264 -3.58 -3.97 1.31
N VAL A 265 -4.75 -4.43 1.78
CA VAL A 265 -5.13 -4.33 3.20
C VAL A 265 -4.48 -5.42 4.06
N TYR A 266 -3.93 -6.46 3.43
CA TYR A 266 -3.18 -7.53 4.08
C TYR A 266 -1.70 -7.50 3.70
N ALA A 267 -1.13 -6.28 3.65
CA ALA A 267 0.30 -6.05 3.47
C ALA A 267 0.95 -5.49 4.77
N PRO A 268 0.95 -6.24 5.90
CA PRO A 268 1.50 -5.77 7.17
C PRO A 268 3.02 -5.61 7.18
N GLY A 269 3.75 -6.40 6.40
CA GLY A 269 5.18 -6.19 6.12
C GLY A 269 6.12 -6.21 7.33
N GLY A 270 5.84 -7.02 8.35
CA GLY A 270 6.61 -7.08 9.59
C GLY A 270 8.11 -7.30 9.34
N ASN A 271 8.47 -8.29 8.54
CA ASN A 271 9.85 -8.56 8.20
C ASN A 271 10.27 -7.85 6.91
N ALA A 272 9.47 -7.95 5.83
CA ALA A 272 9.83 -7.44 4.51
C ALA A 272 9.96 -5.91 4.44
N GLY A 273 9.17 -5.17 5.23
CA GLY A 273 9.26 -3.71 5.32
C GLY A 273 9.82 -3.24 6.66
N ALA A 274 9.11 -3.54 7.76
CA ALA A 274 9.36 -2.90 9.05
C ALA A 274 10.70 -3.28 9.68
N SER A 275 11.13 -4.54 9.63
CA SER A 275 12.35 -4.98 10.33
C SER A 275 13.61 -4.24 9.87
N GLY A 276 13.78 -4.07 8.56
CA GLY A 276 14.90 -3.34 7.97
C GLY A 276 14.85 -1.85 8.28
N LEU A 277 13.66 -1.24 8.14
CA LEU A 277 13.46 0.16 8.50
C LEU A 277 13.75 0.43 9.98
N VAL A 278 13.22 -0.39 10.89
CA VAL A 278 13.46 -0.21 12.33
C VAL A 278 14.94 -0.35 12.66
N ALA A 279 15.65 -1.30 12.03
CA ALA A 279 17.09 -1.43 12.22
C ALA A 279 17.85 -0.18 11.74
N LEU A 280 17.47 0.39 10.58
CA LEU A 280 18.03 1.64 10.07
C LEU A 280 17.80 2.81 11.03
N LEU A 281 16.55 2.99 11.49
CA LEU A 281 16.18 4.07 12.41
C LEU A 281 16.88 3.93 13.76
N ALA A 282 16.90 2.73 14.33
CA ALA A 282 17.57 2.47 15.61
C ALA A 282 19.10 2.65 15.52
N ALA A 283 19.71 2.32 14.39
CA ALA A 283 21.13 2.60 14.16
C ALA A 283 21.41 4.11 14.09
N ALA A 284 20.54 4.89 13.44
CA ALA A 284 20.63 6.34 13.42
C ALA A 284 20.52 6.93 14.84
N ASP A 285 19.58 6.43 15.66
CA ASP A 285 19.39 6.87 17.04
C ASP A 285 20.61 6.52 17.93
N ALA A 286 21.19 5.32 17.78
CA ALA A 286 22.42 4.95 18.48
C ALA A 286 23.60 5.88 18.15
N LEU A 287 23.67 6.37 16.91
CA LEU A 287 24.70 7.31 16.45
C LEU A 287 24.42 8.77 16.81
N LYS A 288 23.24 9.09 17.36
CA LYS A 288 22.89 10.44 17.81
C LYS A 288 23.92 11.04 18.77
N SER A 289 24.49 10.20 19.65
CA SER A 289 25.49 10.61 20.65
C SER A 289 26.86 11.01 20.06
N VAL A 290 27.15 10.61 18.82
CA VAL A 290 28.42 10.89 18.16
C VAL A 290 28.38 12.30 17.55
N PRO A 291 29.27 13.25 17.87
CA PRO A 291 29.23 14.57 17.24
C PRO A 291 29.63 14.50 15.76
N SER A 292 28.88 15.14 14.85
CA SER A 292 29.17 15.11 13.41
C SER A 292 30.58 15.63 13.07
N MET A 293 31.13 16.55 13.87
CA MET A 293 32.50 17.05 13.71
C MET A 293 33.60 15.99 13.91
N SER A 294 33.30 14.89 14.62
CA SER A 294 34.23 13.77 14.84
C SER A 294 34.36 12.87 13.61
N LEU A 295 33.41 12.95 12.66
CA LEU A 295 33.35 12.09 11.49
C LEU A 295 34.15 12.69 10.32
N LYS A 296 34.88 11.81 9.62
CA LYS A 296 35.62 12.15 8.40
C LYS A 296 34.76 12.05 7.15
N LYS A 297 33.72 11.21 7.20
CA LYS A 297 32.69 11.07 6.16
C LYS A 297 31.33 11.44 6.74
N ASN A 298 30.44 11.97 5.91
CA ASN A 298 29.04 12.12 6.28
C ASN A 298 28.36 10.75 6.27
N ILE A 299 27.35 10.54 7.12
CA ILE A 299 26.53 9.34 7.11
C ILE A 299 25.13 9.72 6.64
N LEU A 300 24.68 9.17 5.52
CA LEU A 300 23.35 9.39 4.97
C LEU A 300 22.48 8.17 5.28
N PHE A 301 21.33 8.40 5.93
CA PHE A 301 20.31 7.40 6.18
C PHE A 301 19.15 7.64 5.22
N ALA A 302 18.72 6.61 4.48
CA ALA A 302 17.62 6.71 3.52
C ALA A 302 16.60 5.59 3.70
N ALA A 303 15.38 5.98 4.05
CA ALA A 303 14.21 5.13 4.06
C ALA A 303 13.44 5.37 2.76
N PHE A 304 13.46 4.40 1.85
CA PHE A 304 12.88 4.54 0.52
C PHE A 304 11.48 3.97 0.43
N GLN A 305 10.55 4.76 -0.10
CA GLN A 305 9.15 4.40 -0.31
C GLN A 305 8.94 3.87 -1.74
N GLY A 306 8.07 2.87 -1.92
CA GLY A 306 7.72 2.31 -3.23
C GLY A 306 8.82 1.42 -3.84
N GLU A 307 9.64 0.77 -3.01
CA GLU A 307 10.68 -0.13 -3.49
C GLU A 307 10.09 -1.39 -4.15
N SER A 308 8.94 -1.88 -3.69
CA SER A 308 8.26 -3.07 -4.23
C SER A 308 7.68 -2.87 -5.64
N TYR A 309 7.67 -1.62 -6.14
CA TYR A 309 7.02 -1.24 -7.40
C TYR A 309 8.02 -0.54 -8.32
N GLY A 310 9.03 -1.27 -8.80
CA GLY A 310 10.06 -0.74 -9.70
C GLY A 310 11.08 0.19 -9.05
N PHE A 311 11.39 -0.04 -7.76
CA PHE A 311 12.39 0.71 -6.99
C PHE A 311 12.20 2.23 -7.06
N VAL A 312 10.93 2.69 -7.03
CA VAL A 312 10.63 4.07 -7.44
C VAL A 312 11.10 5.11 -6.44
N GLY A 313 11.33 4.78 -5.17
CA GLY A 313 11.92 5.70 -4.20
C GLY A 313 13.40 5.93 -4.47
N SER A 314 14.19 4.85 -4.46
CA SER A 314 15.63 4.88 -4.63
C SER A 314 16.05 5.36 -6.02
N ARG A 315 15.37 4.91 -7.09
CA ARG A 315 15.63 5.40 -8.46
C ARG A 315 15.28 6.86 -8.62
N ARG A 316 14.19 7.31 -7.99
CA ARG A 316 13.80 8.72 -8.07
C ARG A 316 14.78 9.62 -7.35
N PHE A 317 15.26 9.20 -6.18
CA PHE A 317 16.33 9.88 -5.45
C PHE A 317 17.58 10.06 -6.30
N LEU A 318 18.10 8.97 -6.89
CA LEU A 318 19.29 9.03 -7.75
C LEU A 318 19.10 9.86 -9.02
N SER A 319 17.92 9.77 -9.64
CA SER A 319 17.56 10.62 -10.79
C SER A 319 17.55 12.10 -10.43
N ASP A 320 17.02 12.45 -9.25
CA ASP A 320 16.91 13.84 -8.81
C ASP A 320 18.26 14.42 -8.35
N LEU A 321 19.28 13.61 -8.00
CA LEU A 321 20.65 14.12 -7.76
C LEU A 321 21.25 14.85 -8.97
N LYS A 322 20.77 14.54 -10.19
CA LYS A 322 21.19 15.20 -11.45
C LYS A 322 20.24 16.33 -11.86
N LEU A 323 19.17 16.58 -11.11
CA LEU A 323 18.13 17.54 -11.44
C LEU A 323 18.62 18.97 -11.25
N LYS A 324 18.29 19.84 -12.22
CA LYS A 324 18.52 21.28 -12.13
C LYS A 324 17.21 21.98 -11.80
N CYS A 325 17.22 22.74 -10.71
CA CYS A 325 16.08 23.57 -10.36
C CYS A 325 16.04 24.83 -11.24
N ALA A 326 14.98 24.98 -12.04
CA ALA A 326 14.82 26.15 -12.91
C ALA A 326 14.28 27.37 -12.15
N ASN A 327 13.54 27.15 -11.06
CA ASN A 327 12.93 28.20 -10.25
C ASN A 327 13.18 27.94 -8.75
N PRO A 328 14.38 28.25 -8.23
CA PRO A 328 14.72 28.04 -6.83
C PRO A 328 14.06 29.10 -5.95
N VAL A 329 13.52 28.69 -4.80
CA VAL A 329 12.90 29.59 -3.82
C VAL A 329 13.60 29.42 -2.47
N ALA A 330 14.13 30.53 -1.96
CA ALA A 330 14.71 30.60 -0.62
C ALA A 330 13.65 31.07 0.37
N ALA A 331 12.90 30.13 0.94
CA ALA A 331 11.91 30.41 1.97
C ALA A 331 11.87 29.28 3.00
N ALA A 332 11.78 29.64 4.28
CA ALA A 332 11.66 28.68 5.36
C ALA A 332 10.28 28.01 5.32
N THR A 333 10.28 26.70 5.14
CA THR A 333 9.08 25.85 5.19
C THR A 333 9.31 24.72 6.20
N PRO A 334 8.25 24.00 6.63
CA PRO A 334 8.42 22.78 7.42
C PRO A 334 9.28 21.72 6.73
N PHE A 335 9.47 21.79 5.40
CA PHE A 335 10.14 20.77 4.60
C PHE A 335 11.60 21.10 4.28
N GLY A 336 12.01 22.37 4.43
CA GLY A 336 13.33 22.84 4.01
C GLY A 336 13.48 24.36 4.12
N SER A 337 14.74 24.83 4.07
CA SER A 337 15.08 26.27 4.00
C SER A 337 15.05 26.82 2.57
N SER A 338 15.05 25.93 1.57
CA SER A 338 14.88 26.23 0.17
C SER A 338 14.22 25.06 -0.54
N PHE A 339 13.50 25.34 -1.60
CA PHE A 339 12.76 24.34 -2.38
C PHE A 339 12.74 24.76 -3.85
N CYS A 340 12.32 23.86 -4.74
CA CYS A 340 12.18 24.18 -6.15
C CYS A 340 10.72 24.40 -6.49
N ALA A 341 10.39 25.48 -7.19
CA ALA A 341 9.04 25.72 -7.70
C ALA A 341 8.83 25.18 -9.13
N SER A 342 9.92 24.89 -9.86
CA SER A 342 9.86 24.16 -11.13
C SER A 342 11.18 23.46 -11.51
N PRO A 343 11.18 22.12 -11.68
CA PRO A 343 10.11 21.21 -11.28
C PRO A 343 9.94 21.22 -9.76
N ILE A 344 8.70 21.10 -9.27
CA ILE A 344 8.47 21.20 -7.83
C ILE A 344 9.23 20.13 -7.02
N LYS A 345 9.94 20.59 -5.99
CA LYS A 345 10.60 19.76 -4.98
C LYS A 345 10.40 20.41 -3.63
N SER A 346 10.08 19.64 -2.60
CA SER A 346 9.82 20.15 -1.25
C SER A 346 11.06 20.68 -0.52
N SER A 347 12.24 20.25 -0.95
CA SER A 347 13.54 20.71 -0.46
C SER A 347 14.58 20.62 -1.57
N LEU A 348 15.55 21.53 -1.58
CA LEU A 348 16.75 21.45 -2.44
C LEU A 348 17.93 20.76 -1.75
N ALA A 349 17.79 20.25 -0.53
CA ALA A 349 18.91 19.65 0.20
C ALA A 349 19.58 18.47 -0.52
N PHE A 350 18.85 17.75 -1.38
CA PHE A 350 19.39 16.65 -2.17
C PHE A 350 20.52 17.08 -3.11
N THR A 351 20.61 18.37 -3.49
CA THR A 351 21.69 18.87 -4.35
C THR A 351 23.05 18.87 -3.66
N GLY A 352 23.08 18.74 -2.33
CA GLY A 352 24.32 18.53 -1.56
C GLY A 352 24.83 17.09 -1.57
N VAL A 353 24.11 16.17 -2.22
CA VAL A 353 24.48 14.76 -2.34
C VAL A 353 24.91 14.47 -3.78
N SER A 354 26.09 13.89 -3.95
CA SER A 354 26.58 13.40 -5.23
C SER A 354 26.88 11.92 -5.15
N LEU A 355 26.47 11.16 -6.18
CA LEU A 355 26.80 9.73 -6.29
C LEU A 355 28.32 9.49 -6.29
N SER A 356 29.11 10.41 -6.87
CA SER A 356 30.57 10.31 -6.87
C SER A 356 31.20 10.41 -5.48
N ASN A 357 30.47 11.01 -4.53
CA ASN A 357 30.93 11.21 -3.17
C ASN A 357 30.50 10.06 -2.25
N ILE A 358 29.67 9.12 -2.74
CA ILE A 358 29.29 7.92 -1.98
C ILE A 358 30.43 6.92 -2.08
N ASP A 359 31.10 6.71 -0.96
CA ASP A 359 32.23 5.78 -0.85
C ASP A 359 31.75 4.35 -0.64
N THR A 360 30.78 4.17 0.27
CA THR A 360 30.18 2.86 0.56
C THR A 360 28.67 2.94 0.80
N ALA A 361 27.97 1.84 0.54
CA ALA A 361 26.54 1.70 0.81
C ALA A 361 26.21 0.40 1.54
N ILE A 362 25.34 0.48 2.56
CA ILE A 362 24.83 -0.64 3.34
C ILE A 362 23.31 -0.62 3.25
N ALA A 363 22.72 -1.64 2.63
CA ALA A 363 21.28 -1.86 2.69
C ALA A 363 20.93 -2.82 3.82
N VAL A 364 19.77 -2.65 4.44
CA VAL A 364 19.24 -3.54 5.46
C VAL A 364 17.95 -4.16 4.94
N ASP A 365 17.86 -5.49 4.99
CA ASP A 365 16.69 -6.22 4.47
C ASP A 365 16.31 -7.41 5.35
N GLN A 366 15.04 -7.50 5.75
CA GLN A 366 14.44 -8.68 6.42
C GLN A 366 15.27 -9.25 7.59
N VAL A 367 15.73 -8.38 8.49
CA VAL A 367 16.59 -8.76 9.64
C VAL A 367 15.80 -9.27 10.85
N GLY A 368 14.47 -9.24 10.79
CA GLY A 368 13.58 -9.64 11.87
C GLY A 368 13.45 -11.15 12.06
N VAL A 369 13.66 -11.92 11.00
CA VAL A 369 13.61 -13.39 10.99
C VAL A 369 15.00 -13.91 10.65
N SER A 370 15.76 -14.26 11.68
CA SER A 370 17.08 -14.90 11.56
C SER A 370 17.09 -16.15 12.43
N ALA A 371 17.47 -17.28 11.84
CA ALA A 371 17.53 -18.57 12.55
C ALA A 371 18.70 -18.58 13.56
N ASP A 372 19.87 -18.08 13.17
CA ASP A 372 21.09 -18.09 13.99
C ASP A 372 22.10 -16.99 13.62
N ASN A 373 22.26 -16.72 12.31
CA ASN A 373 23.22 -15.77 11.75
C ASN A 373 22.54 -14.71 10.90
N MET A 374 23.19 -13.55 10.78
CA MET A 374 22.93 -12.56 9.75
C MET A 374 23.93 -12.73 8.60
N TYR A 375 23.51 -12.33 7.40
CA TYR A 375 24.26 -12.55 6.18
C TYR A 375 24.53 -11.24 5.44
N LEU A 376 25.75 -11.14 4.91
CA LEU A 376 26.20 -10.05 4.05
C LEU A 376 26.16 -10.50 2.60
N HIS A 377 25.27 -9.91 1.81
CA HIS A 377 25.24 -10.06 0.36
C HIS A 377 26.14 -8.99 -0.24
N VAL A 378 27.30 -9.40 -0.76
CA VAL A 378 28.41 -8.50 -1.08
C VAL A 378 28.40 -8.17 -2.56
N ASN A 379 28.50 -6.89 -2.91
CA ASN A 379 28.78 -6.50 -4.29
C ASN A 379 30.25 -6.78 -4.62
N LYS A 380 30.50 -7.88 -5.31
CA LYS A 380 31.85 -8.31 -5.71
C LYS A 380 32.41 -7.55 -6.92
N ALA A 381 31.59 -6.75 -7.61
CA ALA A 381 32.07 -5.92 -8.71
C ALA A 381 33.00 -4.79 -8.23
N ALA A 382 32.96 -4.44 -6.94
CA ALA A 382 33.82 -3.44 -6.33
C ALA A 382 34.96 -4.10 -5.53
N SER A 383 36.22 -3.75 -5.84
CA SER A 383 37.40 -4.31 -5.19
C SER A 383 37.60 -3.83 -3.74
N SER A 384 37.01 -2.69 -3.36
CA SER A 384 37.12 -2.09 -2.03
C SER A 384 36.10 -2.61 -1.01
N THR A 385 35.16 -3.48 -1.41
CA THR A 385 34.09 -3.97 -0.52
C THR A 385 34.64 -4.81 0.64
N GLU A 386 35.84 -5.39 0.53
CA GLU A 386 36.47 -6.19 1.60
C GLU A 386 36.68 -5.39 2.90
N ALA A 387 37.00 -4.10 2.78
CA ALA A 387 37.14 -3.22 3.94
C ALA A 387 35.79 -3.02 4.66
N LEU A 388 34.70 -2.89 3.88
CA LEU A 388 33.34 -2.77 4.40
C LEU A 388 32.88 -4.08 5.06
N VAL A 389 33.12 -5.23 4.42
CA VAL A 389 32.84 -6.55 4.99
C VAL A 389 33.58 -6.75 6.30
N THR A 390 34.86 -6.35 6.35
CA THR A 390 35.67 -6.39 7.57
C THR A 390 35.10 -5.49 8.67
N ALA A 391 34.70 -4.25 8.33
CA ALA A 391 34.10 -3.32 9.30
C ALA A 391 32.83 -3.90 9.94
N ILE A 392 32.02 -4.62 9.18
CA ILE A 392 30.77 -5.21 9.67
C ILE A 392 31.03 -6.50 10.45
N THR A 393 31.83 -7.43 9.92
CA THR A 393 32.09 -8.73 10.55
C THR A 393 32.92 -8.63 11.83
N LYS A 394 33.78 -7.61 11.94
CA LYS A 394 34.56 -7.32 13.15
C LYS A 394 33.88 -6.33 14.10
N ALA A 395 32.69 -5.86 13.78
CA ALA A 395 31.92 -5.04 14.70
C ALA A 395 31.75 -5.77 16.04
N PRO A 396 31.95 -5.12 17.21
CA PRO A 396 31.87 -5.76 18.52
C PRO A 396 30.60 -6.61 18.73
N SER A 397 29.47 -6.15 18.18
CA SER A 397 28.17 -6.81 18.30
C SER A 397 27.88 -7.86 17.24
N ALA A 398 28.75 -7.99 16.22
CA ALA A 398 28.65 -9.06 15.24
C ALA A 398 28.88 -10.43 15.89
N LYS A 399 29.80 -10.53 16.87
CA LYS A 399 30.08 -11.74 17.70
C LYS A 399 30.17 -13.06 16.90
N GLY A 400 30.69 -13.01 15.67
CA GLY A 400 30.76 -14.17 14.76
C GLY A 400 29.41 -14.65 14.19
N ARG A 401 28.31 -13.95 14.51
CA ARG A 401 26.95 -14.19 14.00
C ARG A 401 26.68 -13.50 12.67
N VAL A 402 27.57 -12.61 12.21
CA VAL A 402 27.48 -11.99 10.88
C VAL A 402 28.47 -12.69 9.95
N LYS A 403 27.98 -13.22 8.84
CA LYS A 403 28.77 -14.00 7.87
C LYS A 403 28.55 -13.45 6.47
N THR A 404 29.51 -13.66 5.58
CA THR A 404 29.28 -13.45 4.15
C THR A 404 28.30 -14.50 3.63
N SER A 405 27.37 -14.12 2.77
CA SER A 405 26.42 -15.04 2.14
C SER A 405 27.14 -16.12 1.33
N SER A 406 26.53 -17.30 1.27
CA SER A 406 26.95 -18.38 0.38
C SER A 406 26.57 -18.13 -1.09
N VAL A 407 25.71 -17.15 -1.35
CA VAL A 407 25.23 -16.78 -2.68
C VAL A 407 26.01 -15.59 -3.22
N ASP A 408 26.38 -15.66 -4.49
CA ASP A 408 26.91 -14.52 -5.23
C ASP A 408 25.78 -13.76 -5.91
N GLY A 409 25.09 -12.91 -5.15
CA GLY A 409 23.98 -12.12 -5.65
C GLY A 409 23.61 -11.00 -4.70
N ILE A 410 22.88 -10.01 -5.22
CA ILE A 410 22.27 -8.94 -4.41
C ILE A 410 20.74 -9.15 -4.44
N PRO A 411 20.09 -9.25 -3.28
CA PRO A 411 18.63 -9.34 -3.22
C PRO A 411 17.95 -8.08 -3.73
N PRO A 412 16.73 -8.18 -4.28
CA PRO A 412 15.94 -7.02 -4.68
C PRO A 412 15.71 -6.06 -3.50
N GLY A 413 15.91 -4.78 -3.75
CA GLY A 413 15.80 -3.71 -2.76
C GLY A 413 16.49 -2.44 -3.25
N PRO A 414 16.56 -1.39 -2.40
CA PRO A 414 17.06 -0.08 -2.82
C PRO A 414 18.50 -0.08 -3.34
N LEU A 415 19.34 -1.03 -2.90
CA LEU A 415 20.71 -1.14 -3.38
C LEU A 415 20.81 -1.45 -4.88
N ILE A 416 19.82 -2.16 -5.46
CA ILE A 416 19.79 -2.46 -6.90
C ILE A 416 19.84 -1.17 -7.72
N SER A 417 19.11 -0.14 -7.32
CA SER A 417 19.11 1.17 -7.99
C SER A 417 20.47 1.85 -7.95
N PHE A 418 21.20 1.71 -6.85
CA PHE A 418 22.54 2.26 -6.68
C PHE A 418 23.60 1.48 -7.47
N LEU A 419 23.34 0.22 -7.81
CA LEU A 419 24.23 -0.64 -8.59
C LEU A 419 23.91 -0.68 -10.09
N ASN A 420 22.73 -0.18 -10.50
CA ASN A 420 22.31 -0.18 -11.90
C ASN A 420 22.96 0.98 -12.68
N ASP A 421 24.13 0.70 -13.26
CA ASP A 421 24.89 1.62 -14.11
C ASP A 421 24.26 1.88 -15.50
N GLN A 422 23.25 1.09 -15.90
CA GLN A 422 22.44 1.36 -17.10
C GLN A 422 21.46 2.52 -16.89
N GLU A 423 21.22 2.94 -15.64
CA GLU A 423 20.35 4.07 -15.31
C GLU A 423 21.12 5.19 -14.59
N TYR A 424 21.12 5.15 -13.26
CA TYR A 424 21.59 6.25 -12.42
C TYR A 424 22.69 5.81 -11.45
N GLY A 425 22.88 4.50 -11.26
CA GLY A 425 23.80 3.93 -10.28
C GLY A 425 25.24 3.78 -10.77
N ASN A 426 26.03 3.07 -9.97
CA ASN A 426 27.41 2.71 -10.21
C ASN A 426 27.61 1.24 -9.81
N SER A 427 27.80 0.35 -10.78
CA SER A 427 28.00 -1.09 -10.54
C SER A 427 29.25 -1.40 -9.71
N SER A 428 30.25 -0.51 -9.70
CA SER A 428 31.48 -0.62 -8.90
C SER A 428 31.38 0.06 -7.52
N LEU A 429 30.19 0.43 -7.05
CA LEU A 429 30.01 0.94 -5.69
C LEU A 429 30.30 -0.15 -4.66
N ALA A 430 31.18 0.12 -3.70
CA ALA A 430 31.47 -0.79 -2.60
C ALA A 430 30.25 -0.88 -1.68
N SER A 431 29.58 -2.03 -1.67
CA SER A 431 28.29 -2.15 -1.00
C SER A 431 27.96 -3.55 -0.53
N VAL A 432 27.11 -3.62 0.50
CA VAL A 432 26.58 -4.86 1.04
C VAL A 432 25.10 -4.74 1.39
N VAL A 433 24.39 -5.88 1.40
CA VAL A 433 23.08 -6.00 2.08
C VAL A 433 23.25 -6.81 3.35
N LEU A 434 22.91 -6.24 4.50
CA LEU A 434 22.79 -6.94 5.78
C LEU A 434 21.39 -7.52 5.88
N SER A 435 21.28 -8.85 6.02
CA SER A 435 20.00 -9.55 6.03
C SER A 435 19.89 -10.68 7.05
N GLY A 436 18.65 -11.10 7.33
CA GLY A 436 18.34 -12.25 8.18
C GLY A 436 18.39 -13.62 7.47
N TYR A 437 18.64 -13.65 6.16
CA TYR A 437 18.59 -14.86 5.33
C TYR A 437 19.86 -15.04 4.49
N ASP A 438 20.20 -16.29 4.16
CA ASP A 438 21.35 -16.60 3.30
C ASP A 438 20.95 -16.80 1.83
N THR A 439 20.09 -17.78 1.56
CA THR A 439 19.82 -18.23 0.18
C THR A 439 18.41 -17.94 -0.30
N ALA A 440 17.46 -17.71 0.61
CA ALA A 440 16.05 -17.55 0.26
C ALA A 440 15.31 -16.70 1.28
N PHE A 441 14.30 -15.97 0.81
CA PHE A 441 13.39 -15.21 1.65
C PHE A 441 12.55 -16.14 2.55
N PRO A 442 12.12 -15.67 3.73
CA PRO A 442 11.19 -16.39 4.57
C PRO A 442 9.86 -16.67 3.86
N ASN A 443 9.19 -17.77 4.21
CA ASN A 443 7.94 -18.19 3.55
C ASN A 443 6.84 -17.11 3.54
N ALA A 444 6.80 -16.28 4.59
CA ALA A 444 5.81 -15.22 4.75
C ALA A 444 6.06 -13.99 3.85
N TYR A 445 7.15 -13.93 3.08
CA TYR A 445 7.53 -12.80 2.23
C TYR A 445 6.34 -12.29 1.39
N HIS A 446 6.12 -10.98 1.44
CA HIS A 446 5.04 -10.28 0.74
C HIS A 446 3.66 -10.96 0.87
N SER A 447 3.26 -11.26 2.11
CA SER A 447 1.99 -11.94 2.37
C SER A 447 1.29 -11.41 3.62
N ARG A 448 0.02 -11.79 3.76
CA ARG A 448 -0.80 -11.53 4.96
C ARG A 448 -0.24 -12.12 6.25
N TYR A 449 0.71 -13.04 6.15
CA TYR A 449 1.34 -13.71 7.28
C TYR A 449 2.65 -13.03 7.72
N ASP A 450 3.12 -12.00 7.01
CA ASP A 450 4.29 -11.20 7.41
C ASP A 450 3.92 -10.18 8.49
N VAL A 451 3.54 -10.67 9.66
CA VAL A 451 2.99 -9.86 10.76
C VAL A 451 4.04 -9.61 11.85
N ASN A 452 3.76 -8.68 12.77
CA ASN A 452 4.68 -8.37 13.87
C ASN A 452 5.09 -9.62 14.68
N THR A 453 4.16 -10.55 14.91
CA THR A 453 4.40 -11.74 15.75
C THR A 453 5.34 -12.75 15.11
N THR A 454 5.64 -12.65 13.81
CA THR A 454 6.65 -13.48 13.15
C THR A 454 8.05 -12.88 13.25
N VAL A 455 8.19 -11.65 13.74
CA VAL A 455 9.47 -10.93 13.85
C VAL A 455 10.03 -11.02 15.27
N THR A 456 11.33 -11.27 15.39
CA THR A 456 12.04 -11.28 16.67
C THR A 456 12.77 -9.95 16.88
N ALA A 457 12.27 -9.11 17.81
CA ALA A 457 12.86 -7.80 18.09
C ALA A 457 14.36 -7.86 18.45
N ALA A 458 14.81 -8.92 19.13
CA ALA A 458 16.23 -9.10 19.47
C ALA A 458 17.15 -9.22 18.24
N ASN A 459 16.66 -9.80 17.14
CA ASN A 459 17.41 -9.87 15.88
C ASN A 459 17.53 -8.47 15.25
N VAL A 460 16.44 -7.70 15.28
CA VAL A 460 16.44 -6.31 14.80
C VAL A 460 17.38 -5.42 15.63
N VAL A 461 17.40 -5.59 16.96
CA VAL A 461 18.36 -4.90 17.85
C VAL A 461 19.80 -5.24 17.46
N GLN A 462 20.09 -6.53 17.23
CA GLN A 462 21.44 -6.95 16.85
C GLN A 462 21.85 -6.37 15.49
N ALA A 463 20.96 -6.41 14.50
CA ALA A 463 21.21 -5.84 13.17
C ALA A 463 21.45 -4.33 13.25
N ALA A 464 20.63 -3.61 14.00
CA ALA A 464 20.78 -2.17 14.23
C ALA A 464 22.11 -1.82 14.89
N GLN A 465 22.52 -2.60 15.90
CA GLN A 465 23.77 -2.36 16.63
C GLN A 465 24.99 -2.62 15.73
N VAL A 466 24.99 -3.73 14.99
CA VAL A 466 26.03 -4.04 14.00
C VAL A 466 26.11 -2.95 12.92
N LEU A 467 24.95 -2.47 12.44
CA LEU A 467 24.89 -1.39 11.46
C LEU A 467 25.47 -0.09 12.02
N ALA A 468 25.08 0.32 13.24
CA ALA A 468 25.59 1.54 13.87
C ALA A 468 27.12 1.50 14.04
N GLU A 469 27.64 0.36 14.52
CA GLU A 469 29.08 0.12 14.69
C GLU A 469 29.83 0.18 13.36
N ALA A 470 29.30 -0.47 12.31
CA ALA A 470 29.89 -0.48 10.98
C ALA A 470 29.87 0.90 10.31
N LEU A 471 28.77 1.65 10.46
CA LEU A 471 28.65 3.02 9.94
C LEU A 471 29.64 3.96 10.63
N PHE A 472 29.78 3.87 11.95
CA PHE A 472 30.79 4.62 12.69
C PHE A 472 32.21 4.27 12.21
N ALA A 473 32.55 2.97 12.15
CA ALA A 473 33.87 2.52 11.72
C ALA A 473 34.20 2.96 10.28
N SER A 474 33.19 3.02 9.40
CA SER A 474 33.36 3.45 8.00
C SER A 474 33.48 4.96 7.84
N ALA A 475 32.96 5.75 8.78
CA ALA A 475 32.90 7.20 8.70
C ALA A 475 33.92 7.93 9.60
N ALA A 476 34.39 7.31 10.68
CA ALA A 476 35.42 7.83 11.56
C ALA A 476 36.82 7.72 10.93
N ALA A 477 37.84 8.28 11.60
CA ALA A 477 39.21 8.07 11.18
C ALA A 477 39.63 6.59 11.37
N PRO A 478 40.42 5.99 10.47
CA PRO A 478 40.89 4.61 10.63
C PRO A 478 41.54 4.38 12.00
N GLY A 479 41.16 3.28 12.66
CA GLY A 479 41.67 2.94 14.00
C GLY A 479 41.01 3.67 15.17
N THR A 480 39.96 4.46 14.93
CA THR A 480 39.16 5.06 16.02
C THR A 480 38.31 3.99 16.70
N ASP A 481 38.44 3.86 18.02
CA ASP A 481 37.61 2.96 18.81
C ASP A 481 36.14 3.40 18.79
N ILE A 482 35.24 2.43 18.72
CA ILE A 482 33.80 2.68 18.75
C ILE A 482 33.39 3.15 20.15
N PRO A 483 32.79 4.35 20.31
CA PRO A 483 32.38 4.84 21.61
C PRO A 483 31.35 3.91 22.27
N ALA A 484 31.48 3.71 23.59
CA ALA A 484 30.51 2.95 24.37
C ALA A 484 29.10 3.58 24.38
N SER A 485 28.96 4.84 23.94
CA SER A 485 27.67 5.53 23.77
C SER A 485 26.91 5.12 22.49
N VAL A 486 27.57 4.44 21.54
CA VAL A 486 26.92 3.87 20.36
C VAL A 486 26.20 2.58 20.79
N GLN A 487 24.98 2.74 21.30
CA GLN A 487 24.18 1.64 21.85
C GLN A 487 22.73 1.77 21.39
N VAL A 488 22.20 0.67 20.84
CA VAL A 488 20.81 0.56 20.41
C VAL A 488 19.89 0.31 21.60
N ASN A 489 18.83 1.10 21.68
CA ASN A 489 17.79 0.93 22.68
C ASN A 489 16.81 -0.18 22.29
N ALA A 490 16.91 -1.33 22.95
CA ALA A 490 16.06 -2.50 22.68
C ALA A 490 14.55 -2.24 22.91
N THR A 491 14.20 -1.43 23.91
CA THR A 491 12.81 -1.04 24.18
C THR A 491 12.27 -0.15 23.06
N LEU A 492 13.08 0.77 22.55
CA LEU A 492 12.71 1.59 21.40
C LEU A 492 12.46 0.70 20.17
N VAL A 493 13.35 -0.26 19.87
CA VAL A 493 13.18 -1.19 18.75
C VAL A 493 11.87 -1.97 18.85
N ALA A 494 11.55 -2.53 20.02
CA ALA A 494 10.31 -3.27 20.23
C ALA A 494 9.06 -2.38 20.03
N ASN A 495 9.10 -1.14 20.55
CA ASN A 495 8.02 -0.17 20.36
C ASN A 495 7.86 0.23 18.89
N LEU A 496 8.97 0.48 18.18
CA LEU A 496 8.95 0.86 16.76
C LEU A 496 8.34 -0.25 15.90
N LEU A 497 8.74 -1.51 16.12
CA LEU A 497 8.16 -2.66 15.43
C LEU A 497 6.64 -2.71 15.65
N ALA A 498 6.21 -2.70 16.92
CA ALA A 498 4.79 -2.78 17.25
C ALA A 498 3.96 -1.64 16.64
N CYS A 499 4.47 -0.41 16.67
CA CYS A 499 3.79 0.75 16.10
C CYS A 499 3.68 0.64 14.57
N ILE A 500 4.81 0.42 13.88
CA ILE A 500 4.87 0.44 12.41
C ILE A 500 3.99 -0.65 11.81
N THR A 501 3.88 -1.82 12.44
CA THR A 501 3.14 -2.95 11.89
C THR A 501 1.68 -3.02 12.32
N SER A 502 1.29 -2.31 13.39
CA SER A 502 -0.01 -2.54 14.05
C SER A 502 -0.81 -1.27 14.33
N ASP A 503 -0.17 -0.15 14.66
CA ASP A 503 -0.88 1.10 15.00
C ASP A 503 0.01 2.34 14.83
N TRP A 504 -0.25 3.13 13.77
CA TRP A 504 0.47 4.38 13.51
C TRP A 504 0.08 5.54 14.43
N THR A 505 -0.94 5.36 15.28
CA THR A 505 -1.34 6.34 16.32
C THR A 505 -0.71 6.07 17.68
N CYS A 506 0.15 5.04 17.78
CA CYS A 506 0.79 4.68 19.03
C CYS A 506 1.58 5.85 19.66
N ALA A 507 1.81 5.77 20.98
CA ALA A 507 2.50 6.81 21.74
C ALA A 507 3.88 7.18 21.17
N THR A 508 4.66 6.20 20.71
CA THR A 508 6.00 6.44 20.16
C THR A 508 5.93 7.25 18.86
N MET A 509 5.13 6.81 17.87
CA MET A 509 5.00 7.51 16.60
C MET A 509 4.37 8.90 16.78
N ALA A 510 3.37 9.02 17.65
CA ALA A 510 2.76 10.29 18.00
C ALA A 510 3.77 11.26 18.62
N ALA A 511 4.62 10.80 19.55
CA ALA A 511 5.61 11.64 20.22
C ALA A 511 6.65 12.22 19.25
N TYR A 512 7.20 11.38 18.36
CA TYR A 512 8.18 11.83 17.36
C TYR A 512 7.55 12.74 16.28
N SER A 513 6.29 12.49 15.91
CA SER A 513 5.62 13.25 14.84
C SER A 513 5.03 14.58 15.33
N LYS A 514 4.81 14.74 16.63
CA LYS A 514 4.06 15.87 17.22
C LYS A 514 4.51 17.24 16.73
N THR A 515 5.82 17.54 16.81
CA THR A 515 6.35 18.86 16.44
C THR A 515 6.33 19.09 14.93
N ALA A 516 6.53 18.03 14.14
CA ALA A 516 6.46 18.08 12.68
C ALA A 516 5.02 18.35 12.21
N VAL A 517 4.04 17.64 12.77
CA VAL A 517 2.60 17.86 12.49
C VAL A 517 2.17 19.27 12.90
N ALA A 518 2.52 19.71 14.11
CA ALA A 518 2.23 21.09 14.55
C ALA A 518 2.86 22.15 13.64
N SER A 519 4.08 21.90 13.13
CA SER A 519 4.74 22.79 12.18
C SER A 519 4.02 22.84 10.83
N MET A 520 3.53 21.70 10.33
CA MET A 520 2.76 21.64 9.09
C MET A 520 1.39 22.30 9.25
N ASN A 521 0.67 22.06 10.35
CA ASN A 521 -0.64 22.68 10.60
C ASN A 521 -0.53 24.21 10.70
N ASP A 522 0.45 24.73 11.44
CA ASP A 522 0.69 26.18 11.54
C ASP A 522 1.01 26.80 10.17
N TYR A 523 1.87 26.15 9.39
CA TYR A 523 2.32 26.67 8.10
C TYR A 523 1.23 26.59 7.01
N LEU A 524 0.48 25.50 6.95
CA LEU A 524 -0.61 25.28 5.98
C LEU A 524 -1.94 25.89 6.42
N GLN A 525 -2.01 26.45 7.63
CA GLN A 525 -3.21 27.03 8.23
C GLN A 525 -4.34 26.00 8.41
N PHE A 526 -3.98 24.78 8.82
CA PHE A 526 -4.94 23.76 9.24
C PHE A 526 -5.30 23.93 10.72
N THR A 527 -6.38 23.27 11.16
CA THR A 527 -6.72 23.24 12.59
C THR A 527 -5.66 22.45 13.36
N ASP A 528 -5.44 22.79 14.62
CA ASP A 528 -4.43 22.13 15.46
C ASP A 528 -4.69 20.61 15.60
N ASP A 529 -5.94 20.17 15.50
CA ASP A 529 -6.36 18.77 15.56
C ASP A 529 -6.24 18.01 14.23
N THR A 530 -5.79 18.66 13.15
CA THR A 530 -5.57 17.98 11.86
C THR A 530 -4.42 17.00 11.99
N VAL A 531 -4.64 15.74 11.61
CA VAL A 531 -3.65 14.66 11.69
C VAL A 531 -3.34 14.07 10.30
N PRO A 532 -2.11 13.60 10.06
CA PRO A 532 -1.79 12.84 8.86
C PRO A 532 -2.72 11.64 8.66
N SER A 533 -3.06 11.34 7.40
CA SER A 533 -3.88 10.17 7.08
C SER A 533 -3.12 8.87 7.33
N PHE A 534 -3.88 7.80 7.56
CA PHE A 534 -3.36 6.43 7.67
C PHE A 534 -4.48 5.43 7.35
N MET A 535 -4.09 4.18 7.10
CA MET A 535 -5.00 3.08 6.81
C MET A 535 -5.20 2.19 8.04
N GLN A 536 -6.41 1.64 8.21
CA GLN A 536 -6.72 0.61 9.19
C GLN A 536 -7.39 -0.60 8.49
N PRO A 537 -6.92 -1.85 8.71
CA PRO A 537 -5.71 -2.21 9.46
C PRO A 537 -4.44 -1.60 8.84
N VAL A 538 -3.38 -1.52 9.64
CA VAL A 538 -2.09 -0.98 9.16
C VAL A 538 -1.59 -1.80 7.98
N THR A 539 -1.19 -1.10 6.93
CA THR A 539 -0.60 -1.66 5.72
C THR A 539 0.62 -0.84 5.34
N LEU A 540 1.71 -1.54 5.00
CA LEU A 540 2.93 -0.93 4.45
C LEU A 540 2.89 -0.88 2.92
N TYR A 541 1.73 -1.11 2.30
CA TYR A 541 1.57 -0.82 0.88
C TYR A 541 1.86 0.67 0.60
N SER A 542 2.70 0.94 -0.41
CA SER A 542 3.10 2.31 -0.75
C SER A 542 1.93 3.22 -1.18
N SER A 543 0.82 2.66 -1.68
CA SER A 543 -0.31 3.42 -2.23
C SER A 543 0.10 4.33 -3.39
N VAL A 544 -0.77 5.26 -3.78
CA VAL A 544 -0.56 6.17 -4.90
C VAL A 544 0.09 7.47 -4.49
N TYR A 545 0.96 7.98 -5.36
CA TYR A 545 1.53 9.30 -5.28
C TYR A 545 0.48 10.35 -5.65
N SER A 546 -0.32 10.75 -4.66
CA SER A 546 -1.50 11.58 -4.83
C SER A 546 -1.78 12.49 -3.64
N ASP A 547 -2.74 13.40 -3.81
CA ASP A 547 -3.28 14.27 -2.77
C ASP A 547 -2.18 15.00 -1.98
N ASN A 548 -2.26 14.89 -0.67
CA ASN A 548 -1.35 15.52 0.26
C ASN A 548 0.05 14.90 0.26
N ARG A 549 0.25 13.75 -0.41
CA ARG A 549 1.55 13.06 -0.52
C ARG A 549 2.40 13.55 -1.69
N MET A 550 1.90 14.51 -2.48
CA MET A 550 2.68 15.19 -3.51
C MET A 550 2.89 16.67 -3.16
N PRO A 551 4.11 17.23 -3.30
CA PRO A 551 4.33 18.65 -3.12
C PRO A 551 3.64 19.42 -4.24
N THR A 552 2.83 20.40 -3.86
CA THR A 552 2.07 21.27 -4.77
C THR A 552 2.22 22.74 -4.36
N ILE A 553 1.76 23.67 -5.20
CA ILE A 553 1.77 25.10 -4.88
C ILE A 553 0.33 25.57 -4.79
N ARG A 554 -0.06 26.04 -3.60
CA ARG A 554 -1.30 26.77 -3.41
C ARG A 554 -1.06 28.21 -3.85
N VAL A 555 -1.66 28.60 -4.97
CA VAL A 555 -1.51 29.98 -5.52
C VAL A 555 -2.55 30.95 -4.95
N ASN A 556 -3.73 30.44 -4.56
CA ASN A 556 -4.74 31.17 -3.81
C ASN A 556 -5.63 30.17 -3.03
N LYS A 557 -6.69 30.64 -2.35
CA LYS A 557 -7.58 29.78 -1.54
C LYS A 557 -8.22 28.63 -2.33
N SER A 558 -8.40 28.78 -3.64
CA SER A 558 -9.17 27.86 -4.49
C SER A 558 -8.35 27.19 -5.59
N ALA A 559 -7.08 27.53 -5.76
CA ALA A 559 -6.25 27.03 -6.86
C ALA A 559 -4.93 26.43 -6.35
N VAL A 560 -4.67 25.20 -6.81
CA VAL A 560 -3.46 24.44 -6.55
C VAL A 560 -2.87 24.00 -7.89
N VAL A 561 -1.56 24.20 -8.06
CA VAL A 561 -0.81 23.75 -9.23
C VAL A 561 0.24 22.72 -8.84
N ALA A 562 0.52 21.79 -9.74
CA ALA A 562 1.52 20.75 -9.54
C ALA A 562 2.93 21.20 -9.95
N ASP A 563 3.08 22.31 -10.66
CA ASP A 563 4.36 22.92 -11.00
C ASP A 563 4.18 24.40 -11.36
N LEU A 564 5.24 25.21 -11.29
CA LEU A 564 5.21 26.64 -11.64
C LEU A 564 6.20 27.01 -12.75
N PRO A 565 6.03 26.48 -13.98
CA PRO A 565 6.98 26.72 -15.07
C PRO A 565 6.88 28.17 -15.59
N GLY A 566 8.02 28.84 -15.67
CA GLY A 566 8.14 30.16 -16.30
C GLY A 566 7.45 31.32 -15.57
N GLN A 567 6.97 31.11 -14.34
CA GLN A 567 6.40 32.18 -13.51
C GLN A 567 7.26 32.41 -12.26
N THR A 568 7.29 33.65 -11.79
CA THR A 568 8.01 34.03 -10.57
C THR A 568 7.22 33.63 -9.33
N TRP A 569 7.93 33.20 -8.28
CA TRP A 569 7.33 32.97 -6.97
C TRP A 569 6.72 34.26 -6.39
N GLN A 570 5.58 34.15 -5.72
CA GLN A 570 4.91 35.26 -5.02
C GLN A 570 4.78 34.91 -3.53
N ASP A 571 4.88 35.91 -2.65
CA ASP A 571 4.81 35.70 -1.20
C ASP A 571 3.47 35.13 -0.72
N SER A 572 2.41 35.32 -1.50
CA SER A 572 1.09 34.73 -1.26
C SER A 572 1.03 33.23 -1.53
N PHE A 573 2.00 32.68 -2.28
CA PHE A 573 2.04 31.26 -2.60
C PHE A 573 2.52 30.44 -1.40
N LYS A 574 2.02 29.22 -1.30
CA LYS A 574 2.43 28.25 -0.27
C LYS A 574 2.77 26.92 -0.91
N LEU A 575 3.96 26.41 -0.59
CA LEU A 575 4.31 25.01 -0.84
C LEU A 575 3.41 24.13 0.03
N ASN A 576 2.68 23.20 -0.55
CA ASN A 576 1.75 22.32 0.15
C ASN A 576 2.22 20.87 0.05
N LEU A 577 2.44 20.23 1.20
CA LEU A 577 2.79 18.82 1.35
C LEU A 577 2.33 18.38 2.75
N TYR A 578 1.63 17.26 2.86
CA TYR A 578 1.14 16.73 4.13
C TYR A 578 1.13 15.18 4.06
N PRO A 579 2.31 14.54 4.13
CA PRO A 579 2.47 13.11 3.91
C PRO A 579 1.68 12.29 4.93
N ASN A 580 1.52 10.99 4.69
CA ASN A 580 0.77 10.13 5.61
C ASN A 580 1.50 9.99 6.98
N ALA A 581 0.85 9.38 7.97
CA ALA A 581 1.41 9.28 9.32
C ALA A 581 2.75 8.52 9.36
N TYR A 582 2.92 7.49 8.53
CA TYR A 582 4.14 6.69 8.46
C TYR A 582 5.32 7.41 7.82
N GLU A 583 5.07 8.13 6.72
CA GLU A 583 6.05 8.98 6.03
C GLU A 583 6.49 10.13 6.96
N THR A 584 5.52 10.79 7.59
CA THR A 584 5.76 11.89 8.53
C THR A 584 6.59 11.43 9.72
N PHE A 585 6.22 10.30 10.33
CA PHE A 585 6.95 9.71 11.44
C PHE A 585 8.40 9.37 11.04
N THR A 586 8.59 8.65 9.94
CA THR A 586 9.92 8.19 9.51
C THR A 586 10.88 9.37 9.32
N ARG A 587 10.41 10.44 8.67
CA ARG A 587 11.21 11.67 8.50
C ARG A 587 11.47 12.38 9.83
N ALA A 588 10.47 12.51 10.70
CA ALA A 588 10.61 13.19 11.98
C ALA A 588 11.53 12.44 12.95
N PHE A 589 11.50 11.11 12.92
CA PHE A 589 12.43 10.25 13.64
C PHE A 589 13.86 10.49 13.15
N LEU A 590 14.10 10.43 11.84
CA LEU A 590 15.42 10.69 11.27
C LEU A 590 15.94 12.08 11.64
N ALA A 591 15.10 13.12 11.57
CA ALA A 591 15.47 14.48 11.98
C ALA A 591 15.97 14.55 13.43
N THR A 592 15.37 13.75 14.31
CA THR A 592 15.77 13.66 15.72
C THR A 592 17.07 12.87 15.91
N ALA A 593 17.24 11.78 15.14
CA ALA A 593 18.32 10.83 15.29
C ALA A 593 19.65 11.32 14.68
N VAL A 594 19.60 11.98 13.52
CA VAL A 594 20.81 12.40 12.79
C VAL A 594 21.35 13.77 13.22
N SER A 595 20.56 14.54 13.98
CA SER A 595 20.96 15.85 14.49
C SER A 595 21.97 15.74 15.63
N ASP A 596 22.93 16.67 15.66
CA ASP A 596 23.86 16.78 16.78
C ASP A 596 23.14 17.22 18.06
N VAL A 597 23.56 16.65 19.19
CA VAL A 597 22.99 16.97 20.50
C VAL A 597 23.55 18.31 20.98
N ASP A 598 22.67 19.29 21.17
CA ASP A 598 23.00 20.56 21.83
C ASP A 598 23.01 20.37 23.36
N ALA A 599 24.04 20.90 24.02
CA ALA A 599 24.16 20.89 25.47
C ALA A 599 23.16 21.84 26.16
N GLN A 600 22.66 22.85 25.45
CA GLN A 600 21.67 23.83 25.95
C GLN A 600 20.54 24.04 24.93
N PRO A 601 19.73 22.99 24.66
CA PRO A 601 18.75 23.04 23.59
C PRO A 601 17.65 24.06 23.86
N LYS A 602 17.32 24.89 22.85
CA LYS A 602 16.16 25.79 22.92
C LYS A 602 14.86 24.98 22.84
N PRO A 603 13.93 25.10 23.81
CA PRO A 603 12.65 24.40 23.75
C PRO A 603 11.75 24.99 22.65
N CYS A 604 10.93 24.14 22.04
CA CYS A 604 9.99 24.50 20.99
C CYS A 604 8.78 23.55 20.96
N ALA A 605 7.67 24.04 20.43
CA ALA A 605 6.49 23.24 20.10
C ALA A 605 6.36 23.03 18.58
N LYS A 606 6.82 24.00 17.79
CA LYS A 606 6.81 23.98 16.33
C LYS A 606 8.04 24.68 15.76
N THR A 607 8.33 24.42 14.48
CA THR A 607 9.53 24.93 13.77
C THR A 607 9.65 26.45 13.83
N LYS A 608 8.52 27.16 13.83
CA LYS A 608 8.49 28.63 13.93
C LYS A 608 9.04 29.17 15.25
N ASP A 609 9.09 28.36 16.31
CA ASP A 609 9.66 28.76 17.59
C ASP A 609 11.20 28.79 17.56
N CYS A 610 11.81 28.18 16.54
CA CYS A 610 13.26 28.18 16.33
C CYS A 610 13.71 29.50 15.68
N ALA A 611 14.85 30.04 16.15
CA ALA A 611 15.30 31.38 15.74
C ALA A 611 15.82 31.43 14.29
N ASP A 612 16.39 30.33 13.80
CA ASP A 612 17.06 30.28 12.49
C ASP A 612 16.22 29.55 11.45
N SER A 613 16.21 30.06 10.21
CA SER A 613 15.51 29.44 9.06
C SER A 613 16.04 28.06 8.69
N GLY A 614 17.29 27.76 9.05
CA GLY A 614 17.93 26.46 8.89
C GLY A 614 17.62 25.46 10.00
N SER A 615 16.88 25.86 11.04
CA SER A 615 16.56 25.02 12.19
C SER A 615 15.11 24.54 12.14
N GLU A 616 14.83 23.48 12.89
CA GLU A 616 13.50 22.90 13.03
C GLU A 616 13.28 22.36 14.43
N CYS A 617 12.01 22.17 14.79
CA CYS A 617 11.62 21.61 16.08
C CYS A 617 11.45 20.10 15.98
N VAL A 618 12.25 19.33 16.71
CA VAL A 618 12.23 17.86 16.72
C VAL A 618 11.95 17.31 18.11
N TYR A 619 11.66 16.02 18.23
CA TYR A 619 11.48 15.35 19.51
C TYR A 619 12.75 15.44 20.38
N PRO A 620 12.66 15.74 21.70
CA PRO A 620 11.45 15.86 22.53
C PRO A 620 10.84 17.27 22.64
N GLY A 621 11.02 18.14 21.64
CA GLY A 621 10.56 19.53 21.66
C GLY A 621 11.72 20.51 21.73
N VAL A 622 12.75 20.30 20.91
CA VAL A 622 13.99 21.09 20.91
C VAL A 622 14.35 21.54 19.50
N CYS A 623 14.92 22.73 19.39
CA CYS A 623 15.41 23.25 18.12
C CYS A 623 16.75 22.62 17.75
N VAL A 624 16.82 22.05 16.55
CA VAL A 624 18.05 21.50 15.98
C VAL A 624 18.26 22.01 14.56
N ARG A 625 19.48 21.92 14.04
CA ARG A 625 19.76 22.17 12.62
C ARG A 625 19.03 21.12 11.78
N ARG A 626 18.33 21.56 10.74
CA ARG A 626 17.60 20.68 9.82
C ARG A 626 18.56 19.76 9.07
N SER A 627 18.31 18.46 9.18
CA SER A 627 19.21 17.41 8.70
C SER A 627 18.48 16.24 8.03
N ALA A 628 17.15 16.23 8.05
CA ALA A 628 16.31 15.22 7.37
C ALA A 628 15.26 15.87 6.45
N PHE A 629 14.84 15.16 5.41
CA PHE A 629 14.00 15.70 4.35
C PHE A 629 13.08 14.61 3.76
N PHE A 630 11.95 15.05 3.25
CA PHE A 630 11.13 14.22 2.36
C PHE A 630 11.74 14.20 0.96
N HIS A 631 11.49 13.12 0.22
CA HIS A 631 11.83 13.02 -1.19
C HIS A 631 10.72 12.29 -1.93
N ASP A 632 10.35 12.78 -3.11
CA ASP A 632 9.33 12.13 -3.93
C ASP A 632 9.75 10.68 -4.27
N ALA A 633 8.78 9.77 -4.21
CA ALA A 633 8.90 8.40 -4.66
C ALA A 633 7.83 8.13 -5.72
N PHE A 634 8.23 8.16 -6.99
CA PHE A 634 7.44 7.73 -8.13
C PHE A 634 8.38 7.52 -9.32
N SER A 635 7.96 6.76 -10.32
CA SER A 635 8.85 6.36 -11.43
C SER A 635 9.52 7.56 -12.11
N PRO A 636 10.87 7.56 -12.27
CA PRO A 636 11.58 8.59 -13.02
C PRO A 636 11.26 8.55 -14.53
N GLY A 637 10.60 7.48 -15.01
CA GLY A 637 10.01 7.43 -16.34
C GLY A 637 8.81 8.37 -16.53
N LEU A 638 8.36 9.05 -15.46
CA LEU A 638 7.27 10.01 -15.48
C LEU A 638 7.76 11.42 -15.12
N LYS A 639 7.18 12.41 -15.80
CA LYS A 639 7.32 13.83 -15.46
C LYS A 639 5.96 14.39 -15.09
N ARG A 640 5.88 15.10 -13.97
CA ARG A 640 4.68 15.84 -13.58
C ARG A 640 4.46 17.02 -14.51
N GLU A 641 3.21 17.27 -14.85
CA GLU A 641 2.79 18.48 -15.54
C GLU A 641 2.35 19.56 -14.55
N ALA A 642 2.20 20.79 -15.01
CA ALA A 642 1.74 21.90 -14.17
C ALA A 642 0.29 21.68 -13.68
N THR A 643 -0.53 21.02 -14.50
CA THR A 643 -1.88 20.60 -14.12
C THR A 643 -1.82 19.41 -13.18
N TYR A 644 -2.49 19.56 -12.04
CA TYR A 644 -2.59 18.52 -11.02
C TYR A 644 -3.11 17.19 -11.59
N GLY A 645 -2.47 16.08 -11.20
CA GLY A 645 -2.85 14.73 -11.62
C GLY A 645 -2.46 14.34 -13.05
N LEU A 646 -1.83 15.24 -13.83
CA LEU A 646 -1.33 14.92 -15.17
C LEU A 646 0.16 14.58 -15.15
N TYR A 647 0.52 13.54 -15.90
CA TYR A 647 1.88 13.03 -16.05
C TYR A 647 2.22 12.85 -17.53
N THR A 648 3.39 13.32 -17.92
CA THR A 648 4.02 13.01 -19.20
C THR A 648 4.90 11.77 -19.05
N ILE A 649 4.79 10.84 -19.99
CA ILE A 649 5.63 9.64 -20.02
C ILE A 649 6.94 10.00 -20.75
N LEU A 650 8.05 9.90 -20.04
CA LEU A 650 9.38 10.20 -20.58
C LEU A 650 10.02 8.98 -21.25
N ASN A 651 9.74 7.78 -20.72
CA ASN A 651 10.27 6.54 -21.26
C ASN A 651 9.25 5.40 -21.11
N GLU A 652 8.70 4.97 -22.24
CA GLU A 652 7.68 3.92 -22.32
C GLU A 652 8.20 2.50 -22.05
N SER A 653 9.52 2.30 -22.17
CA SER A 653 10.16 1.00 -21.98
C SER A 653 10.46 0.68 -20.51
N MET A 654 10.41 1.69 -19.64
CA MET A 654 10.64 1.52 -18.20
C MET A 654 9.45 0.89 -17.50
N PRO A 655 9.65 0.23 -16.35
CA PRO A 655 8.55 -0.12 -15.47
C PRO A 655 7.85 1.16 -14.98
N LEU A 656 6.58 1.27 -15.34
CA LEU A 656 5.68 2.33 -14.90
C LEU A 656 4.58 1.62 -14.15
N TRP A 657 4.47 1.79 -12.83
CA TRP A 657 3.39 1.21 -12.04
C TRP A 657 2.33 2.27 -11.76
N THR A 658 1.08 1.94 -12.04
CA THR A 658 -0.06 2.84 -11.78
C THR A 658 -1.26 2.07 -11.28
N GLU A 659 -1.95 2.65 -10.31
CA GLU A 659 -3.15 2.10 -9.70
C GLU A 659 -4.39 2.79 -10.27
N PRO A 660 -5.40 2.05 -10.77
CA PRO A 660 -6.65 2.63 -11.27
C PRO A 660 -7.41 3.40 -10.18
N ASN A 661 -8.27 4.33 -10.58
CA ASN A 661 -9.23 4.91 -9.67
C ASN A 661 -10.44 3.97 -9.53
N TRP A 662 -10.86 3.67 -8.30
CA TRP A 662 -12.09 2.92 -8.01
C TRP A 662 -12.91 3.62 -6.93
N ASN A 663 -14.17 3.21 -6.80
CA ASN A 663 -15.13 3.81 -5.88
C ASN A 663 -15.55 2.81 -4.79
N THR A 664 -16.50 1.94 -5.10
CA THR A 664 -17.03 0.94 -4.19
C THR A 664 -16.48 -0.43 -4.55
N LEU A 665 -15.85 -1.06 -3.57
CA LEU A 665 -15.46 -2.47 -3.61
C LEU A 665 -16.35 -3.22 -2.61
N GLY A 666 -16.72 -4.45 -2.95
CA GLY A 666 -17.54 -5.24 -2.05
C GLY A 666 -17.81 -6.66 -2.53
N THR A 667 -17.92 -7.56 -1.56
CA THR A 667 -18.36 -8.93 -1.79
C THR A 667 -19.57 -9.22 -0.92
N TYR A 668 -20.66 -9.65 -1.55
CA TYR A 668 -21.93 -9.92 -0.89
C TYR A 668 -22.41 -11.32 -1.22
N VAL A 669 -23.08 -11.97 -0.28
CA VAL A 669 -23.77 -13.24 -0.53
C VAL A 669 -25.25 -13.08 -0.23
N PHE A 670 -26.09 -13.67 -1.09
CA PHE A 670 -27.54 -13.56 -0.96
C PHE A 670 -28.26 -14.80 -1.51
N PRO A 671 -29.46 -15.11 -0.98
CA PRO A 671 -30.35 -16.10 -1.58
C PRO A 671 -30.99 -15.52 -2.84
N ASP A 672 -30.90 -16.25 -3.96
CA ASP A 672 -31.60 -15.94 -5.20
C ASP A 672 -32.79 -16.89 -5.39
N PRO A 673 -34.04 -16.39 -5.26
CA PRO A 673 -35.26 -17.18 -5.49
C PRO A 673 -35.55 -17.44 -6.97
N GLY A 674 -34.74 -16.90 -7.89
CA GLY A 674 -34.93 -17.01 -9.33
C GLY A 674 -36.01 -16.07 -9.89
N ASN A 675 -36.07 -15.99 -11.22
CA ASN A 675 -36.95 -15.05 -11.92
C ASN A 675 -38.44 -15.43 -11.84
N THR A 676 -38.74 -16.71 -11.61
CA THR A 676 -40.12 -17.22 -11.57
C THR A 676 -40.96 -16.51 -10.52
N ILE A 677 -40.41 -16.34 -9.31
CA ILE A 677 -41.10 -15.63 -8.22
C ILE A 677 -41.34 -14.17 -8.62
N GLY A 678 -40.36 -13.52 -9.25
CA GLY A 678 -40.53 -12.16 -9.77
C GLY A 678 -41.66 -12.04 -10.79
N TYR A 679 -41.75 -12.98 -11.75
CA TYR A 679 -42.85 -12.99 -12.73
C TYR A 679 -44.21 -13.27 -12.10
N VAL A 680 -44.28 -14.18 -11.12
CA VAL A 680 -45.52 -14.46 -10.37
C VAL A 680 -45.96 -13.21 -9.59
N THR A 681 -45.05 -12.55 -8.88
CA THR A 681 -45.34 -11.31 -8.14
C THR A 681 -45.78 -10.19 -9.06
N LEU A 682 -45.10 -10.00 -10.20
CA LEU A 682 -45.48 -9.00 -11.19
C LEU A 682 -46.87 -9.27 -11.77
N GLY A 683 -47.16 -10.53 -12.11
CA GLY A 683 -48.47 -10.97 -12.60
C GLY A 683 -49.58 -10.73 -11.56
N ALA A 684 -49.35 -11.09 -10.30
CA ALA A 684 -50.31 -10.88 -9.22
C ALA A 684 -50.57 -9.38 -8.97
N GLY A 685 -49.51 -8.56 -9.03
CA GLY A 685 -49.61 -7.11 -8.91
C GLY A 685 -50.41 -6.48 -10.05
N ALA A 686 -50.13 -6.86 -11.29
CA ALA A 686 -50.87 -6.39 -12.46
C ALA A 686 -52.36 -6.78 -12.40
N ALA A 687 -52.66 -8.03 -12.02
CA ALA A 687 -54.03 -8.50 -11.85
C ALA A 687 -54.77 -7.73 -10.76
N SER A 688 -54.13 -7.52 -9.61
CA SER A 688 -54.70 -6.74 -8.49
C SER A 688 -54.99 -5.30 -8.89
N LEU A 689 -54.09 -4.67 -9.65
CA LEU A 689 -54.27 -3.30 -10.14
C LEU A 689 -55.40 -3.19 -11.16
N ALA A 690 -55.52 -4.16 -12.08
CA ALA A 690 -56.61 -4.22 -13.05
C ALA A 690 -57.97 -4.42 -12.36
N ILE A 691 -58.05 -5.34 -11.39
CA ILE A 691 -59.26 -5.58 -10.59
C ILE A 691 -59.63 -4.32 -9.80
N GLY A 692 -58.66 -3.68 -9.14
CA GLY A 692 -58.85 -2.44 -8.41
C GLY A 692 -59.40 -1.32 -9.30
N TYR A 693 -58.85 -1.16 -10.50
CA TYR A 693 -59.34 -0.19 -11.49
C TYR A 693 -60.77 -0.48 -11.93
N LEU A 694 -61.10 -1.74 -12.24
CA LEU A 694 -62.46 -2.13 -12.65
C LEU A 694 -63.49 -1.91 -11.54
N LEU A 695 -63.15 -2.25 -10.30
CA LEU A 695 -64.02 -2.03 -9.14
C LEU A 695 -64.23 -0.53 -8.87
N ALA A 696 -63.16 0.27 -8.89
CA ALA A 696 -63.25 1.71 -8.74
C ALA A 696 -64.06 2.36 -9.87
N GLY A 697 -63.87 1.92 -11.12
CA GLY A 697 -64.64 2.37 -12.28
C GLY A 697 -66.12 2.06 -12.17
N ARG A 698 -66.49 0.84 -11.72
CA ARG A 698 -67.89 0.48 -11.44
C ARG A 698 -68.49 1.31 -10.32
N PHE A 699 -67.74 1.54 -9.25
CA PHE A 699 -68.17 2.38 -8.12
C PHE A 699 -68.43 3.82 -8.56
N LEU A 700 -67.48 4.46 -9.25
CA LEU A 700 -67.65 5.81 -9.82
C LEU A 700 -68.82 5.90 -10.82
N GLY A 701 -69.00 4.89 -11.66
CA GLY A 701 -70.13 4.79 -12.58
C GLY A 701 -71.48 4.73 -11.86
N HIS A 702 -71.55 4.05 -10.71
CA HIS A 702 -72.74 4.02 -9.86
C HIS A 702 -73.06 5.39 -9.26
N PHE A 703 -72.06 6.12 -8.74
CA PHE A 703 -72.26 7.47 -8.22
C PHE A 703 -72.62 8.51 -9.29
N ARG A 704 -72.09 8.39 -10.52
CA ARG A 704 -72.52 9.24 -11.64
C ARG A 704 -74.00 9.02 -11.99
N LYS A 705 -74.50 7.79 -11.91
CA LYS A 705 -75.93 7.50 -12.10
C LYS A 705 -76.81 8.06 -10.99
N GLN A 706 -76.32 8.14 -9.75
CA GLN A 706 -77.03 8.76 -8.63
C GLN A 706 -77.07 10.29 -8.65
N LYS A 707 -76.23 10.96 -9.46
CA LYS A 707 -76.32 12.42 -9.69
C LYS A 707 -77.23 12.82 -10.86
N LEU A 708 -77.69 11.84 -11.66
CA LEU A 708 -78.58 12.02 -12.81
C LEU A 708 -80.03 11.57 -12.52
N LEU A 709 -80.28 11.11 -11.30
CA LEU A 709 -81.59 10.97 -10.64
C LEU A 709 -81.69 12.07 -9.59
#